data_AF-Q0VMS1-F1
#
_entry.id   AF-Q0VMS1-F1
#
_cell.length_a   1.000
_cell.length_b   1.000
_cell.length_c   1.000
_cell.angle_alpha   90.00
_cell.angle_beta   90.00
_cell.angle_gamma   90.00
#
_symmetry.space_group_name_H-M   'P 1'
#
loop_
_entity.id
_entity.type
_entity.pdbx_description
1 polymer ?
#
loop_
_entity_poly.entity_id
_entity_poly.type
_entity_poly.pdbx_seq_one_letter_code
_entity_poly.pdbx_strand_id
1 'polypeptide(L)'
;MEKIKDNVGNTHKDASSVLECDFPMIEISEVAEQESWRKEINRPVYHIHKWWATRLGSVFRAIVLGALSPPGKGIWDVFYEKHNFSGKVVLDPFMGSGTTLGEAVKLGAKAVGCDINPVSSFLVRQAFTPVHDSKIKAAFSSLEDKVASEIKYYYRTVDPHTGGIIPVLYYFWVKTVFTPTGEEIPLFSRYVFSQNAYPKKKPKAQIVCPKCWGVSEGRYDDTEFICGSCGHEFNPQKGPVSGQSVTSKDGKLYRIKDLLSEGGSPPKHRMYGVLALRQDGSKIYLPAREQDFALYNEAKKRLEEENLPLPDSPVREGHNTNQARGYNYKYWRDFFNSRQLLCLGMLLKEILNIEDRVIQEQMLCLFSGVLEFNNLFCSFKGEGTGAVRHMFSNHILKPERTPLENSVWGNKKSSGTFSTLFESRLLRAKKYLDDPFEVAIKRDLLGKRLGSSKVVASSPVEAKIVESWEELDSAEKGLLVLNGDSSKLSVPEKSIDAVITDPPYFDFVHYSELSDFFFAWLSPVLKDRYEWFSRADSSGEGEVQHKDPLVFSRQLSSVFSEACRVLKDTGVLAFSFHHSRPEGWAAIYEAINNAGLAVVTAHPVHAELRGASPKTAAKDPISLDAILVCRKREFAIVDKMEIKDVCRAVDTLAGKFEKAGMTVSNGDRFVIGAAETMIARATDDLTFDQMKKVLTSVYSAVRV
;
A
#
# COMPACT_ATOMS: atom_id res chain seq x y z
N MET A 1 30.75 15.71 30.30
CA MET A 1 29.89 15.49 29.12
C MET A 1 29.54 16.86 28.55
N GLU A 2 29.94 17.14 27.32
CA GLU A 2 29.51 18.36 26.61
C GLU A 2 27.98 18.34 26.43
N LYS A 3 27.33 19.48 26.63
CA LYS A 3 25.88 19.60 26.45
C LYS A 3 25.56 19.50 24.95
N ILE A 4 24.93 18.42 24.52
CA ILE A 4 24.43 18.29 23.15
C ILE A 4 23.12 19.07 23.07
N LYS A 5 23.06 20.04 22.15
CA LYS A 5 21.85 20.81 21.85
C LYS A 5 21.12 20.20 20.67
N ASP A 6 19.81 20.18 20.72
CA ASP A 6 18.98 19.75 19.59
C ASP A 6 18.75 20.85 18.55
N ASN A 7 17.94 20.50 17.55
CA ASN A 7 17.59 21.34 16.43
C ASN A 7 16.84 22.63 16.78
N VAL A 8 16.30 22.77 18.00
CA VAL A 8 15.65 24.00 18.50
C VAL A 8 16.41 24.62 19.68
N GLY A 9 17.56 24.02 20.06
CA GLY A 9 18.49 24.55 21.05
C GLY A 9 18.31 24.01 22.46
N ASN A 10 17.43 23.02 22.69
CA ASN A 10 17.26 22.38 23.99
C ASN A 10 18.45 21.47 24.30
N THR A 11 18.83 21.40 25.57
CA THR A 11 19.98 20.60 26.00
C THR A 11 19.55 19.22 26.51
N HIS A 12 20.12 18.17 25.93
CA HIS A 12 19.86 16.79 26.33
C HIS A 12 21.02 16.26 27.16
N LYS A 13 20.84 16.16 28.48
CA LYS A 13 21.93 15.79 29.42
C LYS A 13 22.13 14.28 29.55
N ASP A 14 21.09 13.49 29.31
CA ASP A 14 21.06 12.04 29.56
C ASP A 14 20.61 11.23 28.32
N ALA A 15 20.81 11.79 27.13
CA ALA A 15 20.49 11.12 25.88
C ALA A 15 21.30 9.82 25.72
N SER A 16 20.61 8.75 25.33
CA SER A 16 21.20 7.44 25.07
C SER A 16 21.46 7.17 23.59
N SER A 17 20.78 7.90 22.71
CA SER A 17 20.85 7.76 21.26
C SER A 17 20.94 9.11 20.55
N VAL A 18 21.46 9.14 19.32
CA VAL A 18 21.47 10.36 18.51
C VAL A 18 20.06 10.85 18.23
N LEU A 19 19.11 9.93 18.05
CA LEU A 19 17.73 10.27 17.71
C LEU A 19 17.04 11.16 18.76
N GLU A 20 17.49 11.13 20.02
CA GLU A 20 17.01 12.03 21.07
C GLU A 20 17.47 13.48 20.89
N CYS A 21 18.59 13.69 20.21
CA CYS A 21 19.26 14.99 20.10
C CYS A 21 19.23 15.58 18.70
N ASP A 22 19.34 14.75 17.66
CA ASP A 22 19.54 15.21 16.29
C ASP A 22 18.88 14.29 15.27
N PHE A 23 18.42 14.90 14.18
CA PHE A 23 17.88 14.24 13.02
C PHE A 23 18.05 15.14 11.79
N PRO A 24 18.59 14.64 10.67
CA PRO A 24 18.80 15.41 9.44
C PRO A 24 17.49 15.58 8.66
N MET A 25 16.57 16.37 9.24
CA MET A 25 15.19 16.51 8.79
C MET A 25 15.08 16.97 7.34
N ILE A 26 15.95 17.88 6.89
CA ILE A 26 15.89 18.46 5.55
C ILE A 26 16.40 17.46 4.53
N GLU A 27 17.60 16.92 4.74
CA GLU A 27 18.27 16.01 3.82
C GLU A 27 17.46 14.72 3.65
N ILE A 28 16.94 14.17 4.74
CA ILE A 28 16.08 12.99 4.71
C ILE A 28 14.75 13.31 4.02
N SER A 29 14.15 14.48 4.24
CA SER A 29 12.92 14.88 3.58
C SER A 29 13.07 14.98 2.05
N GLU A 30 14.21 15.48 1.56
CA GLU A 30 14.48 15.55 0.13
C GLU A 30 14.64 14.15 -0.49
N VAL A 31 15.39 13.27 0.18
CA VAL A 31 15.58 11.88 -0.28
C VAL A 31 14.25 11.13 -0.24
N ALA A 32 13.48 11.29 0.84
CA ALA A 32 12.16 10.71 1.03
C ALA A 32 11.19 11.14 -0.08
N GLU A 33 11.17 12.44 -0.43
CA GLU A 33 10.37 12.92 -1.56
C GLU A 33 10.79 12.24 -2.86
N GLN A 34 12.09 12.11 -3.14
CA GLN A 34 12.56 11.42 -4.33
C GLN A 34 12.24 9.92 -4.31
N GLU A 35 12.39 9.26 -3.18
CA GLU A 35 12.07 7.85 -2.99
C GLU A 35 10.58 7.58 -3.24
N SER A 36 9.72 8.52 -2.83
CA SER A 36 8.27 8.41 -2.95
C SER A 36 7.79 8.27 -4.41
N TRP A 37 8.61 8.72 -5.38
CA TRP A 37 8.39 8.48 -6.80
C TRP A 37 8.85 7.08 -7.19
N ARG A 38 7.93 6.20 -7.60
CA ARG A 38 8.22 4.81 -7.99
C ARG A 38 8.82 3.98 -6.84
N LYS A 39 8.11 3.95 -5.71
CA LYS A 39 8.53 3.23 -4.49
C LYS A 39 8.85 1.75 -4.76
N GLU A 40 8.15 1.11 -5.69
CA GLU A 40 8.39 -0.28 -6.10
C GLU A 40 9.72 -0.50 -6.84
N ILE A 41 10.36 0.58 -7.32
CA ILE A 41 11.73 0.56 -7.86
C ILE A 41 12.73 0.93 -6.79
N ASN A 42 12.40 1.88 -5.91
CA ASN A 42 13.35 2.42 -4.94
C ASN A 42 13.50 1.55 -3.70
N ARG A 43 12.45 0.84 -3.29
CA ARG A 43 12.41 -0.09 -2.16
C ARG A 43 11.68 -1.39 -2.55
N PRO A 44 12.25 -2.20 -3.47
CA PRO A 44 11.54 -3.33 -4.06
C PRO A 44 11.03 -4.36 -3.05
N VAL A 45 11.82 -4.64 -2.00
CA VAL A 45 11.50 -5.65 -0.98
C VAL A 45 10.22 -5.32 -0.19
N TYR A 46 9.93 -4.04 0.07
CA TYR A 46 8.69 -3.60 0.74
C TYR A 46 7.47 -3.57 -0.19
N HIS A 47 7.67 -3.87 -1.47
CA HIS A 47 6.65 -3.82 -2.52
C HIS A 47 6.57 -5.13 -3.33
N ILE A 48 7.05 -6.24 -2.76
CA ILE A 48 6.88 -7.58 -3.35
C ILE A 48 5.38 -7.95 -3.48
N HIS A 49 4.56 -7.42 -2.57
CA HIS A 49 3.11 -7.58 -2.51
C HIS A 49 2.42 -6.23 -2.21
N LYS A 50 1.11 -6.14 -2.45
CA LYS A 50 0.32 -4.97 -2.04
C LYS A 50 0.15 -4.97 -0.51
N TRP A 51 0.53 -3.85 0.09
CA TRP A 51 0.10 -3.46 1.43
C TRP A 51 -0.26 -1.96 1.42
N TRP A 52 -1.01 -1.50 2.42
CA TRP A 52 -1.50 -0.11 2.46
C TRP A 52 -0.64 0.79 3.35
N ALA A 53 -0.06 0.22 4.42
CA ALA A 53 0.87 0.89 5.30
C ALA A 53 2.31 0.57 4.91
N THR A 54 2.82 1.23 3.87
CA THR A 54 4.24 1.14 3.50
C THR A 54 4.90 2.48 3.77
N ARG A 55 6.03 2.47 4.45
CA ARG A 55 6.75 3.68 4.85
C ARG A 55 7.99 3.89 3.97
N LEU A 56 8.48 5.13 3.97
CA LEU A 56 9.65 5.49 3.20
C LEU A 56 10.89 4.92 3.87
N GLY A 57 11.62 4.07 3.15
CA GLY A 57 12.78 3.36 3.68
C GLY A 57 13.89 4.32 4.08
N SER A 58 14.08 5.44 3.37
CA SER A 58 15.07 6.46 3.74
C SER A 58 14.80 7.10 5.10
N VAL A 59 13.52 7.34 5.42
CA VAL A 59 13.11 7.89 6.73
C VAL A 59 13.37 6.84 7.81
N PHE A 60 12.90 5.61 7.61
CA PHE A 60 13.05 4.55 8.61
C PHE A 60 14.51 4.15 8.81
N ARG A 61 15.34 4.16 7.75
CA ARG A 61 16.79 3.99 7.86
C ARG A 61 17.42 5.04 8.77
N ALA A 62 17.06 6.31 8.61
CA ALA A 62 17.57 7.38 9.48
C ALA A 62 17.11 7.23 10.93
N ILE A 63 15.87 6.78 11.17
CA ILE A 63 15.35 6.50 12.51
C ILE A 63 16.14 5.35 13.14
N VAL A 64 16.33 4.23 12.44
CA VAL A 64 17.12 3.09 12.96
C VAL A 64 18.57 3.52 13.23
N LEU A 65 19.21 4.22 12.30
CA LEU A 65 20.57 4.74 12.47
C LEU A 65 20.68 5.63 13.71
N GLY A 66 19.75 6.57 13.88
CA GLY A 66 19.74 7.49 15.02
C GLY A 66 19.49 6.78 16.34
N ALA A 67 18.55 5.83 16.37
CA ALA A 67 18.16 5.10 17.58
C ALA A 67 19.27 4.15 18.08
N LEU A 68 20.06 3.57 17.18
CA LEU A 68 21.13 2.62 17.53
C LEU A 68 22.51 3.26 17.66
N SER A 69 22.67 4.53 17.26
CA SER A 69 23.94 5.26 17.37
C SER A 69 24.03 6.06 18.68
N PRO A 70 25.21 6.14 19.31
CA PRO A 70 25.42 6.96 20.50
C PRO A 70 25.38 8.46 20.15
N PRO A 71 24.97 9.35 21.08
CA PRO A 71 24.93 10.79 20.85
C PRO A 71 26.24 11.38 20.33
N GLY A 72 26.14 12.44 19.52
CA GLY A 72 27.30 13.17 18.96
C GLY A 72 27.78 12.67 17.59
N LYS A 73 27.20 11.58 17.05
CA LYS A 73 27.46 11.11 15.69
C LYS A 73 26.43 11.72 14.72
N GLY A 74 26.88 12.41 13.66
CA GLY A 74 25.97 12.94 12.64
C GLY A 74 25.34 11.83 11.81
N ILE A 75 24.00 11.71 11.84
CA ILE A 75 23.27 10.65 11.09
C ILE A 75 23.51 10.80 9.59
N TRP A 76 23.50 12.03 9.08
CA TRP A 76 23.62 12.29 7.64
C TRP A 76 25.01 11.93 7.10
N ASP A 77 26.06 12.22 7.87
CA ASP A 77 27.45 11.96 7.49
C ASP A 77 27.69 10.47 7.22
N VAL A 78 26.97 9.61 7.93
CA VAL A 78 27.12 8.16 7.83
C VAL A 78 25.94 7.45 7.15
N PHE A 79 24.95 8.19 6.65
CA PHE A 79 23.72 7.59 6.11
C PHE A 79 23.98 6.60 4.96
N TYR A 80 24.97 6.92 4.12
CA TYR A 80 25.38 6.12 2.96
C TYR A 80 26.55 5.17 3.24
N GLU A 81 27.00 5.04 4.49
CA GLU A 81 28.02 4.07 4.88
C GLU A 81 27.41 2.70 5.17
N LYS A 82 28.24 1.64 5.10
CA LYS A 82 27.87 0.31 5.55
C LYS A 82 28.00 0.24 7.07
N HIS A 83 26.93 -0.17 7.74
CA HIS A 83 26.86 -0.32 9.20
C HIS A 83 26.81 -1.78 9.62
N ASN A 84 27.15 -2.03 10.86
CA ASN A 84 26.97 -3.33 11.50
C ASN A 84 26.58 -3.14 12.98
N PHE A 85 25.28 -3.11 13.25
CA PHE A 85 24.74 -3.11 14.62
C PHE A 85 24.53 -4.53 15.17
N SER A 86 25.52 -5.41 15.00
CA SER A 86 25.48 -6.75 15.56
C SER A 86 25.17 -6.72 17.05
N GLY A 87 24.30 -7.62 17.49
CA GLY A 87 23.81 -7.71 18.88
C GLY A 87 22.72 -6.70 19.25
N LYS A 88 22.36 -5.75 18.39
CA LYS A 88 21.20 -4.87 18.59
C LYS A 88 19.93 -5.52 18.06
N VAL A 89 18.81 -5.31 18.75
CA VAL A 89 17.49 -5.80 18.34
C VAL A 89 16.50 -4.65 18.19
N VAL A 90 15.87 -4.56 17.01
CA VAL A 90 14.81 -3.58 16.70
C VAL A 90 13.45 -4.27 16.64
N LEU A 91 12.43 -3.70 17.28
CA LEU A 91 11.06 -4.19 17.25
C LEU A 91 10.14 -3.26 16.45
N ASP A 92 9.28 -3.85 15.62
CA ASP A 92 8.09 -3.20 15.05
C ASP A 92 6.82 -3.99 15.44
N PRO A 93 5.99 -3.47 16.38
CA PRO A 93 4.74 -4.12 16.78
C PRO A 93 3.59 -3.91 15.77
N PHE A 94 3.79 -3.17 14.69
CA PHE A 94 2.81 -2.94 13.61
C PHE A 94 3.46 -3.16 12.24
N MET A 95 4.19 -4.27 12.08
CA MET A 95 5.23 -4.40 11.04
C MET A 95 4.74 -4.12 9.60
N GLY A 96 3.47 -4.42 9.28
CA GLY A 96 2.89 -4.18 7.98
C GLY A 96 3.74 -4.74 6.84
N SER A 97 4.21 -3.87 5.94
CA SER A 97 5.07 -4.30 4.82
C SER A 97 6.51 -4.67 5.18
N GLY A 98 6.90 -4.55 6.46
CA GLY A 98 8.23 -4.91 6.96
C GLY A 98 9.31 -3.86 6.71
N THR A 99 8.95 -2.59 6.53
CA THR A 99 9.92 -1.49 6.29
C THR A 99 10.94 -1.39 7.42
N THR A 100 10.48 -1.30 8.69
CA THR A 100 11.38 -1.24 9.86
C THR A 100 12.32 -2.43 9.91
N LEU A 101 11.77 -3.64 9.76
CA LEU A 101 12.51 -4.89 9.80
C LEU A 101 13.62 -4.88 8.76
N GLY A 102 13.29 -4.51 7.51
CA GLY A 102 14.26 -4.42 6.43
C GLY A 102 15.35 -3.39 6.67
N GLU A 103 15.01 -2.19 7.13
CA GLU A 103 16.00 -1.16 7.43
C GLU A 103 16.90 -1.55 8.61
N ALA A 104 16.37 -2.24 9.61
CA ALA A 104 17.16 -2.78 10.72
C ALA A 104 18.18 -3.83 10.26
N VAL A 105 17.74 -4.84 9.51
CA VAL A 105 18.66 -5.90 9.03
C VAL A 105 19.66 -5.40 8.00
N LYS A 106 19.29 -4.40 7.19
CA LYS A 106 20.22 -3.69 6.27
C LYS A 106 21.35 -2.97 7.00
N LEU A 107 21.13 -2.57 8.25
CA LEU A 107 22.13 -1.93 9.10
C LEU A 107 22.88 -2.94 10.00
N GLY A 108 22.61 -4.24 9.85
CA GLY A 108 23.26 -5.32 10.59
C GLY A 108 22.65 -5.61 11.97
N ALA A 109 21.51 -5.01 12.31
CA ALA A 109 20.77 -5.36 13.52
C ALA A 109 19.90 -6.62 13.31
N LYS A 110 19.50 -7.25 14.40
CA LYS A 110 18.40 -8.21 14.41
C LYS A 110 17.08 -7.46 14.44
N ALA A 111 16.01 -8.10 13.96
CA ALA A 111 14.69 -7.50 14.01
C ALA A 111 13.59 -8.46 14.46
N VAL A 112 12.60 -7.91 15.16
CA VAL A 112 11.34 -8.57 15.51
C VAL A 112 10.22 -7.75 14.87
N GLY A 113 9.31 -8.42 14.17
CA GLY A 113 8.07 -7.83 13.70
C GLY A 113 6.88 -8.62 14.22
N CYS A 114 5.83 -7.92 14.61
CA CYS A 114 4.54 -8.53 14.90
C CYS A 114 3.45 -7.78 14.14
N ASP A 115 2.49 -8.53 13.62
CA ASP A 115 1.30 -8.01 12.96
C ASP A 115 0.18 -9.01 13.17
N ILE A 116 -1.01 -8.50 13.40
CA ILE A 116 -2.17 -9.34 13.60
C ILE A 116 -2.62 -10.01 12.30
N ASN A 117 -2.32 -9.37 11.16
CA ASN A 117 -2.82 -9.76 9.86
C ASN A 117 -1.97 -10.86 9.18
N PRO A 118 -2.56 -12.02 8.88
CA PRO A 118 -1.89 -13.13 8.19
C PRO A 118 -1.17 -12.76 6.90
N VAL A 119 -1.77 -11.90 6.08
CA VAL A 119 -1.21 -11.53 4.76
C VAL A 119 0.06 -10.71 4.93
N SER A 120 0.09 -9.82 5.94
CA SER A 120 1.26 -9.04 6.35
C SER A 120 2.41 -9.95 6.81
N SER A 121 2.15 -10.85 7.76
CA SER A 121 3.17 -11.79 8.24
C SER A 121 3.70 -12.68 7.11
N PHE A 122 2.83 -13.19 6.24
CA PHE A 122 3.24 -14.01 5.10
C PHE A 122 4.13 -13.23 4.13
N LEU A 123 3.70 -12.05 3.66
CA LEU A 123 4.46 -11.29 2.66
C LEU A 123 5.83 -10.85 3.21
N VAL A 124 5.95 -10.50 4.49
CA VAL A 124 7.23 -10.10 5.10
C VAL A 124 8.18 -11.28 5.16
N ARG A 125 7.71 -12.45 5.61
CA ARG A 125 8.52 -13.69 5.58
C ARG A 125 9.01 -13.98 4.16
N GLN A 126 8.11 -13.89 3.18
CA GLN A 126 8.49 -14.13 1.79
C GLN A 126 9.40 -13.05 1.23
N ALA A 127 9.28 -11.78 1.63
CA ALA A 127 10.14 -10.70 1.20
C ALA A 127 11.61 -10.97 1.57
N PHE A 128 11.86 -11.37 2.82
CA PHE A 128 13.21 -11.55 3.38
C PHE A 128 13.76 -12.97 3.30
N THR A 129 12.96 -13.97 2.93
CA THR A 129 13.49 -15.33 2.69
C THR A 129 14.48 -15.30 1.51
N PRO A 130 15.76 -15.66 1.73
CA PRO A 130 16.77 -15.69 0.69
C PRO A 130 16.52 -16.86 -0.27
N VAL A 131 16.65 -16.60 -1.56
CA VAL A 131 16.32 -17.55 -2.62
C VAL A 131 17.18 -17.25 -3.84
N HIS A 132 17.88 -18.27 -4.33
CA HIS A 132 18.74 -18.09 -5.50
C HIS A 132 17.93 -17.76 -6.75
N ASP A 133 18.40 -16.74 -7.47
CA ASP A 133 17.84 -16.27 -8.74
C ASP A 133 17.61 -17.40 -9.75
N SER A 134 18.52 -18.39 -9.80
CA SER A 134 18.42 -19.55 -10.69
C SER A 134 17.25 -20.46 -10.36
N LYS A 135 16.99 -20.74 -9.07
CA LYS A 135 15.89 -21.61 -8.64
C LYS A 135 14.53 -20.98 -8.93
N ILE A 136 14.37 -19.69 -8.64
CA ILE A 136 13.12 -18.96 -8.91
C ILE A 136 12.85 -18.86 -10.41
N LYS A 137 13.87 -18.57 -11.22
CA LYS A 137 13.74 -18.56 -12.69
C LYS A 137 13.41 -19.95 -13.25
N ALA A 138 14.05 -21.00 -12.76
CA ALA A 138 13.75 -22.36 -13.17
C ALA A 138 12.30 -22.76 -12.85
N ALA A 139 11.81 -22.44 -11.65
CA ALA A 139 10.42 -22.66 -11.29
C ALA A 139 9.44 -21.84 -12.14
N PHE A 140 9.76 -20.58 -12.43
CA PHE A 140 8.96 -19.76 -13.33
C PHE A 140 8.91 -20.35 -14.75
N SER A 141 10.04 -20.76 -15.31
CA SER A 141 10.11 -21.43 -16.62
C SER A 141 9.30 -22.73 -16.62
N SER A 142 9.40 -23.53 -15.56
CA SER A 142 8.59 -24.75 -15.44
C SER A 142 7.08 -24.45 -15.38
N LEU A 143 6.66 -23.40 -14.67
CA LEU A 143 5.27 -22.95 -14.69
C LEU A 143 4.87 -22.47 -16.09
N GLU A 144 5.76 -21.74 -16.78
CA GLU A 144 5.50 -21.26 -18.13
C GLU A 144 5.22 -22.43 -19.09
N ASP A 145 6.04 -23.47 -19.04
CA ASP A 145 5.90 -24.66 -19.87
C ASP A 145 4.63 -25.44 -19.56
N LYS A 146 4.21 -25.48 -18.28
CA LYS A 146 3.05 -26.26 -17.83
C LYS A 146 1.70 -25.58 -18.08
N VAL A 147 1.56 -24.27 -17.86
CA VAL A 147 0.24 -23.63 -17.79
C VAL A 147 0.08 -22.36 -18.63
N ALA A 148 1.17 -21.75 -19.09
CA ALA A 148 1.06 -20.46 -19.77
C ALA A 148 0.34 -20.54 -21.11
N SER A 149 0.54 -21.62 -21.88
CA SER A 149 -0.12 -21.83 -23.17
C SER A 149 -1.65 -21.96 -22.99
N GLU A 150 -2.09 -22.71 -21.99
CA GLU A 150 -3.50 -22.87 -21.64
C GLU A 150 -4.14 -21.56 -21.16
N ILE A 151 -3.46 -20.79 -20.31
CA ILE A 151 -3.98 -19.49 -19.90
C ILE A 151 -4.05 -18.53 -21.10
N LYS A 152 -2.97 -18.43 -21.89
CA LYS A 152 -2.90 -17.55 -23.07
C LYS A 152 -3.96 -17.91 -24.13
N TYR A 153 -4.37 -19.18 -24.21
CA TYR A 153 -5.46 -19.61 -25.09
C TYR A 153 -6.75 -18.82 -24.86
N TYR A 154 -7.09 -18.51 -23.60
CA TYR A 154 -8.29 -17.74 -23.26
C TYR A 154 -8.14 -16.22 -23.44
N TYR A 155 -6.94 -15.74 -23.76
CA TYR A 155 -6.61 -14.33 -24.00
C TYR A 155 -6.10 -14.13 -25.43
N ARG A 156 -6.91 -14.46 -26.42
CA ARG A 156 -6.61 -14.30 -27.85
C ARG A 156 -7.84 -13.87 -28.62
N THR A 157 -7.62 -13.25 -29.77
CA THR A 157 -8.67 -12.84 -30.70
C THR A 157 -8.16 -12.93 -32.14
N VAL A 158 -9.02 -12.66 -33.12
CA VAL A 158 -8.68 -12.70 -34.55
C VAL A 158 -8.43 -11.29 -35.07
N ASP A 159 -7.25 -11.06 -35.66
CA ASP A 159 -6.98 -9.79 -36.36
C ASP A 159 -7.87 -9.69 -37.60
N PRO A 160 -8.75 -8.67 -37.70
CA PRO A 160 -9.64 -8.53 -38.85
C PRO A 160 -8.91 -8.33 -40.18
N HIS A 161 -7.65 -7.88 -40.18
CA HIS A 161 -6.92 -7.59 -41.41
C HIS A 161 -6.17 -8.82 -41.94
N THR A 162 -5.63 -9.66 -41.07
CA THR A 162 -4.79 -10.80 -41.46
C THR A 162 -5.49 -12.14 -41.29
N GLY A 163 -6.59 -12.20 -40.51
CA GLY A 163 -7.22 -13.45 -40.09
C GLY A 163 -6.39 -14.24 -39.07
N GLY A 164 -5.21 -13.76 -38.70
CA GLY A 164 -4.32 -14.42 -37.73
C GLY A 164 -4.82 -14.28 -36.30
N ILE A 165 -4.48 -15.28 -35.47
CA ILE A 165 -4.70 -15.23 -34.03
C ILE A 165 -3.67 -14.29 -33.39
N ILE A 166 -4.14 -13.31 -32.63
CA ILE A 166 -3.32 -12.34 -31.91
C ILE A 166 -3.64 -12.34 -30.41
N PRO A 167 -2.64 -12.14 -29.54
CA PRO A 167 -2.86 -12.08 -28.10
C PRO A 167 -3.67 -10.85 -27.69
N VAL A 168 -4.57 -11.04 -26.73
CA VAL A 168 -5.34 -9.96 -26.10
C VAL A 168 -4.59 -9.48 -24.85
N LEU A 169 -4.41 -8.16 -24.77
CA LEU A 169 -3.89 -7.50 -23.57
C LEU A 169 -4.99 -7.33 -22.54
N TYR A 170 -6.14 -6.82 -22.98
CA TYR A 170 -7.27 -6.51 -22.11
C TYR A 170 -8.62 -6.70 -22.80
N TYR A 171 -9.61 -7.16 -22.04
CA TYR A 171 -11.03 -7.12 -22.41
C TYR A 171 -11.73 -6.02 -21.62
N PHE A 172 -12.58 -5.24 -22.29
CA PHE A 172 -13.36 -4.17 -21.69
C PHE A 172 -14.78 -4.62 -21.42
N TRP A 173 -15.22 -4.43 -20.17
CA TRP A 173 -16.54 -4.82 -19.70
C TRP A 173 -17.30 -3.61 -19.18
N VAL A 174 -18.64 -3.68 -19.26
CA VAL A 174 -19.53 -2.72 -18.64
C VAL A 174 -20.57 -3.46 -17.80
N LYS A 175 -20.84 -2.96 -16.59
CA LYS A 175 -21.94 -3.43 -15.76
C LYS A 175 -23.27 -3.02 -16.37
N THR A 176 -24.26 -3.88 -16.22
CA THR A 176 -25.63 -3.67 -16.71
C THR A 176 -26.60 -3.80 -15.55
N VAL A 177 -27.65 -2.98 -15.57
CA VAL A 177 -28.78 -3.01 -14.62
C VAL A 177 -30.08 -3.05 -15.39
N PHE A 178 -31.14 -3.52 -14.76
CA PHE A 178 -32.47 -3.59 -15.36
C PHE A 178 -33.39 -2.59 -14.68
N THR A 179 -34.13 -1.80 -15.45
CA THR A 179 -35.22 -0.98 -14.91
C THR A 179 -36.39 -1.87 -14.47
N PRO A 180 -37.34 -1.35 -13.66
CA PRO A 180 -38.57 -2.09 -13.35
C PRO A 180 -39.41 -2.46 -14.59
N THR A 181 -39.20 -1.80 -15.73
CA THR A 181 -39.87 -2.11 -17.01
C THR A 181 -39.09 -3.12 -17.86
N GLY A 182 -37.96 -3.62 -17.37
CA GLY A 182 -37.13 -4.63 -18.05
C GLY A 182 -36.09 -4.08 -19.02
N GLU A 183 -35.90 -2.75 -19.08
CA GLU A 183 -34.84 -2.15 -19.91
C GLU A 183 -33.46 -2.45 -19.31
N GLU A 184 -32.58 -3.06 -20.09
CA GLU A 184 -31.17 -3.24 -19.73
C GLU A 184 -30.37 -1.97 -20.04
N ILE A 185 -29.73 -1.38 -19.03
CA ILE A 185 -28.93 -0.16 -19.17
C ILE A 185 -27.45 -0.45 -18.84
N PRO A 186 -26.52 -0.24 -19.78
CA PRO A 186 -25.09 -0.32 -19.51
C PRO A 186 -24.60 0.92 -18.77
N LEU A 187 -23.82 0.74 -17.71
CA LEU A 187 -23.43 1.81 -16.77
C LEU A 187 -22.28 2.72 -17.26
N PHE A 188 -22.30 3.12 -18.54
CA PHE A 188 -21.35 4.10 -19.07
C PHE A 188 -21.63 5.49 -18.51
N SER A 189 -20.59 6.16 -17.98
CA SER A 189 -20.66 7.61 -17.75
C SER A 189 -20.48 8.40 -19.05
N ARG A 190 -19.71 7.83 -19.99
CA ARG A 190 -19.44 8.33 -21.33
C ARG A 190 -18.99 7.16 -22.21
N TYR A 191 -19.00 7.37 -23.52
CA TYR A 191 -18.65 6.36 -24.52
C TYR A 191 -17.18 6.42 -24.98
N VAL A 192 -16.44 7.48 -24.62
CA VAL A 192 -14.97 7.49 -24.68
C VAL A 192 -14.43 6.57 -23.58
N PHE A 193 -13.97 5.38 -23.95
CA PHE A 193 -13.55 4.34 -22.99
C PHE A 193 -12.03 4.13 -22.92
N SER A 194 -11.28 4.51 -23.96
CA SER A 194 -9.82 4.51 -23.94
C SER A 194 -9.27 5.84 -24.44
N GLN A 195 -8.27 6.37 -23.72
CA GLN A 195 -7.54 7.58 -24.08
C GLN A 195 -6.11 7.50 -23.50
N ASN A 196 -5.21 8.37 -23.96
CA ASN A 196 -3.89 8.48 -23.35
C ASN A 196 -3.98 9.06 -21.92
N ALA A 197 -3.01 8.73 -21.05
CA ALA A 197 -2.86 9.37 -19.74
C ALA A 197 -2.67 10.90 -19.83
N TYR A 198 -2.17 11.41 -20.97
CA TYR A 198 -2.02 12.82 -21.27
C TYR A 198 -2.84 13.21 -22.51
N PRO A 199 -4.18 13.22 -22.42
CA PRO A 199 -5.06 13.34 -23.58
C PRO A 199 -4.88 14.67 -24.32
N LYS A 200 -4.58 15.76 -23.62
CA LYS A 200 -4.26 17.06 -24.25
C LYS A 200 -3.06 17.00 -25.20
N LYS A 201 -2.07 16.14 -24.91
CA LYS A 201 -0.87 15.95 -25.75
C LYS A 201 -1.07 14.85 -26.80
N LYS A 202 -1.89 13.84 -26.48
CA LYS A 202 -2.18 12.68 -27.33
C LYS A 202 -3.70 12.50 -27.40
N PRO A 203 -4.39 13.26 -28.27
CA PRO A 203 -5.85 13.41 -28.23
C PRO A 203 -6.62 12.20 -28.76
N LYS A 204 -5.95 11.26 -29.44
CA LYS A 204 -6.57 10.03 -29.93
C LYS A 204 -7.23 9.26 -28.79
N ALA A 205 -8.45 8.79 -29.04
CA ALA A 205 -9.24 8.02 -28.11
C ALA A 205 -10.06 6.95 -28.85
N GLN A 206 -10.62 6.01 -28.09
CA GLN A 206 -11.50 4.97 -28.61
C GLN A 206 -12.89 5.16 -28.04
N ILE A 207 -13.87 5.08 -28.93
CA ILE A 207 -15.28 5.35 -28.66
C ILE A 207 -16.07 4.08 -28.97
N VAL A 208 -16.95 3.68 -28.06
CA VAL A 208 -17.91 2.58 -28.27
C VAL A 208 -19.28 3.15 -28.65
N CYS A 209 -19.90 2.62 -29.71
CA CYS A 209 -21.22 3.04 -30.14
C CYS A 209 -22.32 2.46 -29.22
N PRO A 210 -23.25 3.28 -28.69
CA PRO A 210 -24.35 2.78 -27.85
C PRO A 210 -25.38 1.93 -28.59
N LYS A 211 -25.44 2.01 -29.93
CA LYS A 211 -26.40 1.27 -30.75
C LYS A 211 -25.86 -0.10 -31.16
N CYS A 212 -24.71 -0.13 -31.84
CA CYS A 212 -24.17 -1.37 -32.42
C CYS A 212 -22.98 -1.96 -31.66
N TRP A 213 -22.49 -1.31 -30.59
CA TRP A 213 -21.29 -1.73 -29.85
C TRP A 213 -19.98 -1.71 -30.67
N GLY A 214 -20.02 -1.14 -31.87
CA GLY A 214 -18.83 -0.91 -32.68
C GLY A 214 -17.83 -0.01 -31.96
N VAL A 215 -16.55 -0.31 -32.11
CA VAL A 215 -15.44 0.50 -31.59
C VAL A 215 -14.82 1.28 -32.74
N SER A 216 -14.57 2.57 -32.54
CA SER A 216 -13.97 3.44 -33.54
C SER A 216 -13.01 4.45 -32.91
N GLU A 217 -11.99 4.84 -33.67
CA GLU A 217 -11.07 5.90 -33.25
C GLU A 217 -11.77 7.27 -33.40
N GLY A 218 -11.59 8.10 -32.38
CA GLY A 218 -12.01 9.50 -32.38
C GLY A 218 -11.06 10.32 -31.51
N ARG A 219 -11.53 11.45 -30.99
CA ARG A 219 -10.81 12.26 -30.02
C ARG A 219 -11.42 12.16 -28.63
N TYR A 220 -10.59 12.37 -27.62
CA TYR A 220 -11.00 12.32 -26.22
C TYR A 220 -12.05 13.38 -25.84
N ASP A 221 -12.11 14.48 -26.61
CA ASP A 221 -12.94 15.67 -26.39
C ASP A 221 -14.07 15.83 -27.42
N ASP A 222 -14.30 14.85 -28.30
CA ASP A 222 -15.41 14.90 -29.27
C ASP A 222 -16.75 15.05 -28.54
N THR A 223 -17.62 15.94 -29.03
CA THR A 223 -19.00 16.13 -28.53
C THR A 223 -20.06 15.68 -29.51
N GLU A 224 -19.67 15.37 -30.74
CA GLU A 224 -20.49 14.85 -31.82
C GLU A 224 -19.71 13.73 -32.50
N PHE A 225 -20.31 12.56 -32.67
CA PHE A 225 -19.64 11.40 -33.23
C PHE A 225 -20.62 10.58 -34.06
N ILE A 226 -20.19 10.17 -35.26
CA ILE A 226 -20.95 9.30 -36.16
C ILE A 226 -20.29 7.93 -36.17
N CYS A 227 -21.02 6.89 -35.76
CA CYS A 227 -20.49 5.53 -35.76
C CYS A 227 -20.20 5.05 -37.19
N GLY A 228 -18.93 4.75 -37.49
CA GLY A 228 -18.52 4.23 -38.80
C GLY A 228 -19.12 2.89 -39.20
N SER A 229 -19.67 2.11 -38.24
CA SER A 229 -20.26 0.80 -38.52
C SER A 229 -21.78 0.84 -38.77
N CYS A 230 -22.52 1.72 -38.09
CA CYS A 230 -24.00 1.73 -38.18
C CYS A 230 -24.62 3.11 -38.45
N GLY A 231 -23.79 4.15 -38.62
CA GLY A 231 -24.24 5.53 -38.90
C GLY A 231 -24.92 6.24 -37.73
N HIS A 232 -24.95 5.65 -36.53
CA HIS A 232 -25.60 6.30 -35.38
C HIS A 232 -24.82 7.53 -34.92
N GLU A 233 -25.51 8.66 -34.84
CA GLU A 233 -25.00 9.93 -34.34
C GLU A 233 -25.29 10.09 -32.84
N PHE A 234 -24.28 10.43 -32.05
CA PHE A 234 -24.41 10.61 -30.60
C PHE A 234 -23.29 11.49 -30.04
N ASN A 235 -23.47 12.00 -28.81
CA ASN A 235 -22.42 12.69 -28.07
C ASN A 235 -21.62 11.67 -27.23
N PRO A 236 -20.34 11.42 -27.51
CA PRO A 236 -19.58 10.37 -26.84
C PRO A 236 -19.17 10.75 -25.40
N GLN A 237 -19.41 11.99 -24.95
CA GLN A 237 -19.22 12.43 -23.55
C GLN A 237 -20.45 12.16 -22.68
N LYS A 238 -21.59 11.79 -23.25
CA LYS A 238 -22.86 11.61 -22.52
C LYS A 238 -23.28 10.14 -22.50
N GLY A 239 -22.94 9.42 -21.43
CA GLY A 239 -23.50 8.11 -21.15
C GLY A 239 -24.78 8.19 -20.30
N PRO A 240 -25.47 7.06 -20.07
CA PRO A 240 -26.70 7.01 -19.26
C PRO A 240 -26.47 7.24 -17.77
N VAL A 241 -25.22 7.25 -17.27
CA VAL A 241 -24.91 7.38 -15.85
C VAL A 241 -24.32 8.73 -15.47
N SER A 242 -24.88 9.36 -14.43
CA SER A 242 -24.30 10.52 -13.75
C SER A 242 -24.27 10.29 -12.23
N GLY A 243 -23.07 10.39 -11.64
CA GLY A 243 -22.89 10.11 -10.21
C GLY A 243 -23.30 8.68 -9.83
N GLN A 244 -24.30 8.56 -8.96
CA GLN A 244 -24.86 7.30 -8.46
C GLN A 244 -26.18 6.90 -9.15
N SER A 245 -26.58 7.63 -10.18
CA SER A 245 -27.87 7.47 -10.84
C SER A 245 -27.72 7.17 -12.32
N VAL A 246 -28.70 6.45 -12.85
CA VAL A 246 -28.82 6.08 -14.26
C VAL A 246 -30.14 6.61 -14.82
N THR A 247 -30.12 7.07 -16.07
CA THR A 247 -31.29 7.55 -16.80
C THR A 247 -31.72 6.51 -17.83
N SER A 248 -32.98 6.08 -17.79
CA SER A 248 -33.60 5.19 -18.77
C SER A 248 -33.91 5.90 -20.09
N LYS A 249 -34.25 5.13 -21.14
CA LYS A 249 -34.61 5.67 -22.46
C LYS A 249 -35.80 6.64 -22.45
N ASP A 250 -36.71 6.51 -21.49
CA ASP A 250 -37.87 7.38 -21.28
C ASP A 250 -37.55 8.62 -20.42
N GLY A 251 -36.29 8.80 -20.03
CA GLY A 251 -35.81 9.95 -19.26
C GLY A 251 -35.98 9.82 -17.74
N LYS A 252 -36.47 8.69 -17.23
CA LYS A 252 -36.62 8.48 -15.79
C LYS A 252 -35.28 8.20 -15.11
N LEU A 253 -35.10 8.80 -13.93
CA LEU A 253 -33.88 8.65 -13.13
C LEU A 253 -34.07 7.56 -12.07
N TYR A 254 -33.07 6.68 -11.96
CA TYR A 254 -33.00 5.65 -10.93
C TYR A 254 -31.65 5.72 -10.22
N ARG A 255 -31.61 5.52 -8.90
CA ARG A 255 -30.33 5.23 -8.24
C ARG A 255 -29.90 3.82 -8.60
N ILE A 256 -28.63 3.64 -8.92
CA ILE A 256 -28.10 2.34 -9.37
C ILE A 256 -28.37 1.25 -8.32
N LYS A 257 -28.18 1.57 -7.03
CA LYS A 257 -28.40 0.62 -5.94
C LYS A 257 -29.85 0.17 -5.84
N ASP A 258 -30.81 1.04 -6.11
CA ASP A 258 -32.25 0.74 -6.02
C ASP A 258 -32.71 -0.20 -7.15
N LEU A 259 -31.93 -0.31 -8.23
CA LEU A 259 -32.14 -1.27 -9.32
C LEU A 259 -31.54 -2.65 -9.03
N LEU A 260 -30.77 -2.80 -7.96
CA LEU A 260 -30.24 -4.07 -7.52
C LEU A 260 -31.20 -4.66 -6.51
N SER A 261 -31.78 -5.82 -6.82
CA SER A 261 -32.66 -6.52 -5.89
C SER A 261 -31.90 -6.89 -4.63
N GLU A 262 -32.46 -6.55 -3.46
CA GLU A 262 -31.96 -7.03 -2.17
C GLU A 262 -31.94 -8.56 -2.18
N GLY A 263 -30.82 -9.16 -1.76
CA GLY A 263 -30.67 -10.62 -1.81
C GLY A 263 -30.26 -11.19 -3.18
N GLY A 264 -30.18 -10.38 -4.25
CA GLY A 264 -29.86 -10.84 -5.61
C GLY A 264 -28.39 -11.19 -5.86
N SER A 265 -28.06 -11.46 -7.12
CA SER A 265 -26.69 -11.68 -7.59
C SER A 265 -25.95 -10.35 -7.84
N PRO A 266 -24.61 -10.36 -7.97
CA PRO A 266 -23.87 -9.22 -8.51
C PRO A 266 -24.44 -8.74 -9.87
N PRO A 267 -24.26 -7.45 -10.23
CA PRO A 267 -24.68 -6.93 -11.53
C PRO A 267 -24.11 -7.74 -12.70
N LYS A 268 -24.92 -7.92 -13.74
CA LYS A 268 -24.45 -8.56 -14.98
C LYS A 268 -23.40 -7.68 -15.67
N HIS A 269 -22.51 -8.32 -16.42
CA HIS A 269 -21.46 -7.64 -17.19
C HIS A 269 -21.59 -7.98 -18.67
N ARG A 270 -21.31 -6.99 -19.53
CA ARG A 270 -21.24 -7.15 -20.99
C ARG A 270 -19.85 -6.79 -21.48
N MET A 271 -19.21 -7.71 -22.20
CA MET A 271 -17.96 -7.44 -22.91
C MET A 271 -18.28 -6.60 -24.14
N TYR A 272 -17.55 -5.50 -24.35
CA TYR A 272 -17.81 -4.59 -25.47
C TYR A 272 -16.57 -4.25 -26.31
N GLY A 273 -15.37 -4.42 -25.76
CA GLY A 273 -14.14 -4.06 -26.46
C GLY A 273 -12.97 -4.98 -26.12
N VAL A 274 -11.99 -5.00 -27.01
CA VAL A 274 -10.77 -5.81 -26.91
C VAL A 274 -9.58 -4.93 -27.27
N LEU A 275 -8.52 -4.93 -26.45
CA LEU A 275 -7.21 -4.38 -26.82
C LEU A 275 -6.25 -5.53 -27.08
N ALA A 276 -5.87 -5.73 -28.33
CA ALA A 276 -4.99 -6.81 -28.77
C ALA A 276 -3.64 -6.29 -29.27
N LEU A 277 -2.66 -7.19 -29.35
CA LEU A 277 -1.29 -6.90 -29.75
C LEU A 277 -0.94 -7.66 -31.03
N ARG A 278 -0.64 -6.93 -32.11
CA ARG A 278 -0.20 -7.49 -33.38
C ARG A 278 1.24 -7.99 -33.32
N GLN A 279 1.62 -8.80 -34.31
CA GLN A 279 2.96 -9.36 -34.44
C GLN A 279 4.06 -8.29 -34.56
N ASP A 280 3.77 -7.16 -35.22
CA ASP A 280 4.65 -5.99 -35.31
C ASP A 280 4.77 -5.20 -33.97
N GLY A 281 4.03 -5.64 -32.95
CA GLY A 281 3.96 -5.01 -31.64
C GLY A 281 3.01 -3.80 -31.58
N SER A 282 2.32 -3.45 -32.66
CA SER A 282 1.28 -2.41 -32.61
C SER A 282 0.06 -2.90 -31.84
N LYS A 283 -0.62 -1.98 -31.17
CA LYS A 283 -1.86 -2.29 -30.44
C LYS A 283 -3.06 -1.95 -31.31
N ILE A 284 -4.10 -2.77 -31.24
CA ILE A 284 -5.36 -2.55 -31.93
C ILE A 284 -6.53 -2.68 -30.98
N TYR A 285 -7.48 -1.75 -31.10
CA TYR A 285 -8.77 -1.81 -30.42
C TYR A 285 -9.82 -2.41 -31.36
N LEU A 286 -10.56 -3.38 -30.86
CA LEU A 286 -11.61 -4.09 -31.60
C LEU A 286 -12.91 -4.06 -30.79
N PRO A 287 -14.09 -4.04 -31.44
CA PRO A 287 -15.32 -4.42 -30.75
C PRO A 287 -15.24 -5.90 -30.35
N ALA A 288 -15.92 -6.28 -29.26
CA ALA A 288 -16.06 -7.69 -28.91
C ALA A 288 -16.89 -8.43 -29.97
N ARG A 289 -16.42 -9.60 -30.42
CA ARG A 289 -17.03 -10.41 -31.49
C ARG A 289 -17.46 -11.77 -30.98
N GLU A 290 -18.21 -12.50 -31.82
CA GLU A 290 -18.72 -13.84 -31.52
C GLU A 290 -17.63 -14.78 -31.03
N GLN A 291 -16.43 -14.75 -31.61
CA GLN A 291 -15.30 -15.58 -31.20
C GLN A 291 -14.82 -15.25 -29.77
N ASP A 292 -14.83 -13.97 -29.37
CA ASP A 292 -14.45 -13.56 -28.01
C ASP A 292 -15.49 -14.04 -26.98
N PHE A 293 -16.79 -13.96 -27.33
CA PHE A 293 -17.87 -14.49 -26.50
C PHE A 293 -17.83 -16.01 -26.42
N ALA A 294 -17.57 -16.70 -27.52
CA ALA A 294 -17.43 -18.15 -27.56
C ALA A 294 -16.28 -18.62 -26.67
N LEU A 295 -15.12 -17.96 -26.74
CA LEU A 295 -13.96 -18.27 -25.90
C LEU A 295 -14.24 -18.02 -24.40
N TYR A 296 -14.99 -16.96 -24.07
CA TYR A 296 -15.43 -16.72 -22.70
C TYR A 296 -16.42 -17.79 -22.21
N ASN A 297 -17.36 -18.22 -23.05
CA ASN A 297 -18.31 -19.28 -22.71
C ASN A 297 -17.62 -20.65 -22.56
N GLU A 298 -16.60 -20.93 -23.38
CA GLU A 298 -15.74 -22.11 -23.22
C GLU A 298 -15.05 -22.09 -21.86
N ALA A 299 -14.44 -20.95 -21.48
CA ALA A 299 -13.80 -20.79 -20.18
C ALA A 299 -14.80 -20.99 -19.02
N LYS A 300 -16.02 -20.46 -19.16
CA LYS A 300 -17.08 -20.65 -18.17
C LYS A 300 -17.46 -22.12 -18.02
N LYS A 301 -17.66 -22.85 -19.12
CA LYS A 301 -17.99 -24.28 -19.09
C LYS A 301 -16.87 -25.09 -18.44
N ARG A 302 -15.61 -24.84 -18.83
CA ARG A 302 -14.45 -25.53 -18.26
C ARG A 302 -14.30 -25.28 -16.76
N LEU A 303 -14.58 -24.06 -16.28
CA LEU A 303 -14.58 -23.74 -14.85
C LEU A 303 -15.60 -24.58 -14.06
N GLU A 304 -16.75 -24.89 -14.65
CA GLU A 304 -17.79 -25.71 -14.01
C GLU A 304 -17.39 -27.20 -13.92
N GLU A 305 -16.49 -27.66 -14.79
CA GLU A 305 -16.04 -29.05 -14.89
C GLU A 305 -14.74 -29.33 -14.09
N GLU A 306 -13.91 -28.31 -13.84
CA GLU A 306 -12.64 -28.48 -13.14
C GLU A 306 -12.72 -28.21 -11.63
N ASN A 307 -12.08 -29.08 -10.85
CA ASN A 307 -11.83 -28.82 -9.44
C ASN A 307 -10.58 -27.94 -9.28
N LEU A 308 -10.80 -26.65 -9.06
CA LEU A 308 -9.75 -25.63 -8.92
C LEU A 308 -9.77 -25.00 -7.54
N PRO A 309 -8.60 -24.57 -7.01
CA PRO A 309 -8.54 -23.80 -5.77
C PRO A 309 -9.11 -22.39 -6.02
N LEU A 310 -10.31 -22.10 -5.50
CA LEU A 310 -11.04 -20.84 -5.71
C LEU A 310 -11.41 -20.15 -4.37
N PRO A 311 -11.61 -18.81 -4.37
CA PRO A 311 -11.86 -18.03 -3.16
C PRO A 311 -13.34 -18.04 -2.78
N ASP A 312 -13.83 -19.18 -2.29
CA ASP A 312 -15.26 -19.40 -2.05
C ASP A 312 -15.77 -18.86 -0.70
N SER A 313 -14.89 -18.26 0.11
CA SER A 313 -15.25 -17.67 1.40
C SER A 313 -16.21 -16.47 1.24
N PRO A 314 -17.15 -16.27 2.19
CA PRO A 314 -18.04 -15.13 2.17
C PRO A 314 -17.31 -13.81 2.45
N VAL A 315 -17.83 -12.72 1.90
CA VAL A 315 -17.41 -11.35 2.21
C VAL A 315 -18.14 -10.93 3.48
N ARG A 316 -17.41 -10.79 4.59
CA ARG A 316 -17.96 -10.34 5.88
C ARG A 316 -18.49 -8.90 5.82
N GLU A 317 -19.29 -8.53 6.81
CA GLU A 317 -19.75 -7.14 6.97
C GLU A 317 -18.65 -6.26 7.56
N GLY A 318 -18.62 -4.99 7.14
CA GLY A 318 -17.56 -4.06 7.53
C GLY A 318 -17.58 -2.77 6.73
N HIS A 319 -16.72 -1.83 7.08
CA HIS A 319 -16.71 -0.48 6.50
C HIS A 319 -16.40 -0.48 4.99
N ASN A 320 -15.36 -1.20 4.57
CA ASN A 320 -14.93 -1.31 3.18
C ASN A 320 -15.74 -2.37 2.43
N THR A 321 -15.97 -3.51 3.05
CA THR A 321 -16.70 -4.65 2.48
C THR A 321 -18.17 -4.32 2.18
N ASN A 322 -18.84 -3.49 2.99
CA ASN A 322 -20.22 -3.07 2.73
C ASN A 322 -20.39 -2.28 1.42
N GLN A 323 -19.33 -1.66 0.90
CA GLN A 323 -19.37 -1.00 -0.40
C GLN A 323 -19.57 -2.02 -1.54
N ALA A 324 -18.91 -3.16 -1.47
CA ALA A 324 -19.07 -4.26 -2.42
C ALA A 324 -20.35 -5.07 -2.16
N ARG A 325 -20.65 -5.39 -0.89
CA ARG A 325 -21.89 -6.10 -0.51
C ARG A 325 -23.15 -5.35 -0.90
N GLY A 326 -23.13 -4.01 -0.87
CA GLY A 326 -24.22 -3.16 -1.37
C GLY A 326 -24.45 -3.24 -2.88
N TYR A 327 -23.60 -3.96 -3.62
CA TYR A 327 -23.78 -4.35 -5.02
C TYR A 327 -23.91 -5.88 -5.16
N ASN A 328 -24.32 -6.57 -4.09
CA ASN A 328 -24.52 -8.03 -4.04
C ASN A 328 -23.25 -8.89 -4.25
N TYR A 329 -22.04 -8.33 -4.11
CA TYR A 329 -20.81 -9.12 -4.03
C TYR A 329 -20.71 -9.71 -2.63
N LYS A 330 -21.11 -10.97 -2.47
CA LYS A 330 -21.26 -11.65 -1.17
C LYS A 330 -20.21 -12.73 -0.93
N TYR A 331 -19.51 -13.16 -1.97
CA TYR A 331 -18.41 -14.10 -1.91
C TYR A 331 -17.19 -13.52 -2.62
N TRP A 332 -15.98 -13.86 -2.16
CA TRP A 332 -14.76 -13.32 -2.79
C TRP A 332 -14.61 -13.74 -4.25
N ARG A 333 -15.15 -14.91 -4.64
CA ARG A 333 -15.24 -15.33 -6.04
C ARG A 333 -16.05 -14.38 -6.93
N ASP A 334 -17.02 -13.64 -6.38
CA ASP A 334 -17.86 -12.69 -7.14
C ASP A 334 -17.04 -11.53 -7.72
N PHE A 335 -15.84 -11.28 -7.19
CA PHE A 335 -14.95 -10.21 -7.64
C PHE A 335 -14.27 -10.52 -8.98
N PHE A 336 -14.48 -11.71 -9.52
CA PHE A 336 -13.83 -12.20 -10.73
C PHE A 336 -14.89 -12.66 -11.73
N ASN A 337 -14.58 -12.62 -13.02
CA ASN A 337 -15.38 -13.31 -14.03
C ASN A 337 -14.92 -14.77 -14.20
N SER A 338 -15.71 -15.59 -14.90
CA SER A 338 -15.43 -17.02 -15.04
C SER A 338 -14.08 -17.33 -15.71
N ARG A 339 -13.68 -16.54 -16.71
CA ARG A 339 -12.38 -16.70 -17.37
C ARG A 339 -11.22 -16.39 -16.43
N GLN A 340 -11.34 -15.34 -15.61
CA GLN A 340 -10.34 -14.99 -14.59
C GLN A 340 -10.24 -16.10 -13.54
N LEU A 341 -11.36 -16.61 -13.02
CA LEU A 341 -11.38 -17.70 -12.03
C LEU A 341 -10.72 -18.98 -12.59
N LEU A 342 -11.04 -19.37 -13.83
CA LEU A 342 -10.41 -20.51 -14.49
C LEU A 342 -8.89 -20.32 -14.58
N CYS A 343 -8.45 -19.19 -15.16
CA CYS A 343 -7.04 -18.94 -15.40
C CYS A 343 -6.21 -18.80 -14.11
N LEU A 344 -6.75 -18.13 -13.09
CA LEU A 344 -6.12 -18.01 -11.78
C LEU A 344 -6.10 -19.36 -11.05
N GLY A 345 -7.19 -20.14 -11.12
CA GLY A 345 -7.29 -21.46 -10.52
C GLY A 345 -6.29 -22.46 -11.13
N MET A 346 -6.16 -22.51 -12.46
CA MET A 346 -5.16 -23.34 -13.14
C MET A 346 -3.73 -22.94 -12.74
N LEU A 347 -3.44 -21.64 -12.70
CA LEU A 347 -2.13 -21.14 -12.27
C LEU A 347 -1.82 -21.53 -10.83
N LEU A 348 -2.77 -21.32 -9.90
CA LEU A 348 -2.59 -21.66 -8.50
C LEU A 348 -2.42 -23.17 -8.31
N LYS A 349 -3.19 -24.00 -9.01
CA LYS A 349 -3.03 -25.45 -9.01
C LYS A 349 -1.61 -25.87 -9.39
N GLU A 350 -1.05 -25.31 -10.46
CA GLU A 350 0.34 -25.63 -10.85
C GLU A 350 1.40 -25.07 -9.91
N ILE A 351 1.15 -23.92 -9.28
CA ILE A 351 2.02 -23.41 -8.21
C ILE A 351 2.05 -24.42 -7.05
N LEU A 352 0.89 -24.96 -6.63
CA LEU A 352 0.81 -25.94 -5.55
C LEU A 352 1.50 -27.28 -5.86
N ASN A 353 1.79 -27.57 -7.13
CA ASN A 353 2.57 -28.73 -7.55
C ASN A 353 4.10 -28.52 -7.46
N ILE A 354 4.58 -27.33 -7.09
CA ILE A 354 6.02 -27.08 -6.87
C ILE A 354 6.47 -27.79 -5.59
N GLU A 355 7.45 -28.69 -5.68
CA GLU A 355 7.92 -29.50 -4.54
C GLU A 355 8.74 -28.69 -3.51
N ASP A 356 9.65 -27.82 -3.98
CA ASP A 356 10.44 -26.94 -3.11
C ASP A 356 9.51 -25.90 -2.47
N ARG A 357 9.16 -26.11 -1.20
CA ARG A 357 8.21 -25.28 -0.46
C ARG A 357 8.63 -23.82 -0.40
N VAL A 358 9.93 -23.54 -0.27
CA VAL A 358 10.42 -22.16 -0.23
C VAL A 358 10.14 -21.48 -1.56
N ILE A 359 10.43 -22.15 -2.68
CA ILE A 359 10.15 -21.62 -4.02
C ILE A 359 8.65 -21.53 -4.29
N GLN A 360 7.88 -22.52 -3.84
CA GLN A 360 6.43 -22.54 -3.96
C GLN A 360 5.81 -21.30 -3.28
N GLU A 361 6.22 -20.96 -2.06
CA GLU A 361 5.68 -19.81 -1.33
C GLU A 361 6.07 -18.47 -1.94
N GLN A 362 7.23 -18.38 -2.59
CA GLN A 362 7.58 -17.22 -3.41
C GLN A 362 6.61 -17.06 -4.60
N MET A 363 6.25 -18.17 -5.26
CA MET A 363 5.26 -18.15 -6.35
C MET A 363 3.84 -17.87 -5.83
N LEU A 364 3.47 -18.35 -4.64
CA LEU A 364 2.20 -18.01 -3.98
C LEU A 364 2.14 -16.52 -3.62
N CYS A 365 3.23 -15.94 -3.10
CA CYS A 365 3.31 -14.50 -2.84
C CYS A 365 3.17 -13.68 -4.13
N LEU A 366 3.82 -14.11 -5.21
CA LEU A 366 3.66 -13.50 -6.53
C LEU A 366 2.22 -13.62 -7.04
N PHE A 367 1.62 -14.81 -6.96
CA PHE A 367 0.24 -15.07 -7.34
C PHE A 367 -0.73 -14.15 -6.58
N SER A 368 -0.59 -14.06 -5.26
CA SER A 368 -1.40 -13.16 -4.44
C SER A 368 -1.28 -11.70 -4.91
N GLY A 369 -0.06 -11.27 -5.24
CA GLY A 369 0.17 -9.92 -5.77
C GLY A 369 -0.44 -9.67 -7.16
N VAL A 370 -0.69 -10.71 -7.97
CA VAL A 370 -1.35 -10.62 -9.28
C VAL A 370 -2.85 -10.34 -9.12
N LEU A 371 -3.47 -10.78 -8.02
CA LEU A 371 -4.90 -10.67 -7.80
C LEU A 371 -5.39 -9.23 -7.81
N GLU A 372 -4.61 -8.26 -7.34
CA GLU A 372 -5.02 -6.85 -7.30
C GLU A 372 -5.26 -6.24 -8.70
N PHE A 373 -4.69 -6.85 -9.74
CA PHE A 373 -4.76 -6.42 -11.14
C PHE A 373 -5.66 -7.31 -12.02
N ASN A 374 -6.14 -8.43 -11.51
CA ASN A 374 -6.86 -9.45 -12.27
C ASN A 374 -8.22 -9.75 -11.63
N ASN A 375 -9.08 -8.73 -11.56
CA ASN A 375 -10.43 -8.82 -11.00
C ASN A 375 -11.36 -7.78 -11.68
N LEU A 376 -12.66 -7.86 -11.42
CA LEU A 376 -13.70 -6.96 -11.95
C LEU A 376 -13.75 -5.57 -11.28
N PHE A 377 -12.88 -5.32 -10.31
CA PHE A 377 -12.72 -4.02 -9.64
C PHE A 377 -11.54 -3.22 -10.23
N CYS A 378 -10.86 -3.77 -11.24
CA CYS A 378 -9.85 -3.05 -12.00
C CYS A 378 -10.50 -2.13 -13.05
N SER A 379 -9.87 -1.00 -13.33
CA SER A 379 -10.32 -0.05 -14.36
C SER A 379 -9.19 0.37 -15.30
N PHE A 380 -9.54 0.92 -16.46
CA PHE A 380 -8.56 1.42 -17.41
C PHE A 380 -8.01 2.79 -16.99
N LYS A 381 -6.70 2.88 -16.80
CA LYS A 381 -6.00 4.12 -16.40
C LYS A 381 -5.67 5.04 -17.59
N GLY A 382 -5.71 4.49 -18.80
CA GLY A 382 -5.23 5.16 -20.00
C GLY A 382 -3.85 4.64 -20.45
N GLU A 383 -3.51 4.89 -21.71
CA GLU A 383 -2.24 4.45 -22.27
C GLU A 383 -1.06 5.32 -21.82
N GLY A 384 0.12 4.71 -21.67
CA GLY A 384 1.39 5.41 -21.46
C GLY A 384 1.97 5.36 -20.04
N THR A 385 1.21 4.94 -19.02
CA THR A 385 1.71 4.86 -17.61
C THR A 385 1.30 3.56 -16.89
N GLY A 386 1.18 2.47 -17.66
CA GLY A 386 0.52 1.23 -17.24
C GLY A 386 -1.00 1.31 -17.43
N ALA A 387 -1.60 0.34 -18.12
CA ALA A 387 -2.99 0.44 -18.54
C ALA A 387 -4.01 0.09 -17.44
N VAL A 388 -3.61 -0.77 -16.49
CA VAL A 388 -4.49 -1.21 -15.40
C VAL A 388 -4.36 -0.30 -14.20
N ARG A 389 -5.49 0.25 -13.74
CA ARG A 389 -5.66 0.76 -12.38
C ARG A 389 -6.13 -0.40 -11.51
N HIS A 390 -5.27 -0.85 -10.60
CA HIS A 390 -5.56 -1.94 -9.67
C HIS A 390 -6.70 -1.58 -8.70
N MET A 391 -7.38 -2.59 -8.15
CA MET A 391 -8.60 -2.39 -7.34
C MET A 391 -8.39 -1.51 -6.10
N PHE A 392 -7.18 -1.51 -5.52
CA PHE A 392 -6.87 -0.81 -4.28
C PHE A 392 -6.35 0.62 -4.46
N SER A 393 -6.43 1.22 -5.66
CA SER A 393 -5.87 2.55 -5.91
C SER A 393 -6.46 3.68 -5.04
N ASN A 394 -7.65 3.44 -4.46
CA ASN A 394 -8.35 4.39 -3.59
C ASN A 394 -8.48 3.87 -2.14
N HIS A 395 -7.81 2.78 -1.77
CA HIS A 395 -7.89 2.14 -0.45
C HIS A 395 -9.32 1.75 0.00
N ILE A 396 -10.16 1.33 -0.96
CA ILE A 396 -11.56 0.89 -0.77
C ILE A 396 -11.90 -0.26 -1.72
N LEU A 397 -12.97 -1.01 -1.43
CA LEU A 397 -13.53 -2.03 -2.32
C LEU A 397 -14.66 -1.43 -3.17
N LYS A 398 -14.29 -0.63 -4.17
CA LYS A 398 -15.24 0.08 -5.03
C LYS A 398 -15.62 -0.75 -6.26
N PRO A 399 -16.88 -1.19 -6.42
CA PRO A 399 -17.31 -1.87 -7.63
C PRO A 399 -17.16 -0.97 -8.86
N GLU A 400 -16.32 -1.36 -9.82
CA GLU A 400 -16.09 -0.57 -11.03
C GLU A 400 -17.22 -0.72 -12.04
N ARG A 401 -17.70 0.39 -12.61
CA ARG A 401 -18.82 0.37 -13.59
C ARG A 401 -18.39 -0.19 -14.94
N THR A 402 -17.14 0.09 -15.33
CA THR A 402 -16.53 -0.40 -16.56
C THR A 402 -15.26 -1.18 -16.23
N PRO A 403 -15.37 -2.45 -15.80
CA PRO A 403 -14.20 -3.24 -15.44
C PRO A 403 -13.26 -3.44 -16.63
N LEU A 404 -11.96 -3.43 -16.33
CA LEU A 404 -10.92 -3.83 -17.25
C LEU A 404 -10.44 -5.23 -16.84
N GLU A 405 -10.70 -6.22 -17.68
CA GLU A 405 -10.12 -7.53 -17.50
C GLU A 405 -8.73 -7.59 -18.13
N ASN A 406 -7.76 -8.03 -17.33
CA ASN A 406 -6.38 -8.22 -17.72
C ASN A 406 -6.09 -9.71 -18.01
N SER A 407 -5.06 -9.97 -18.81
CA SER A 407 -4.56 -11.35 -19.00
C SER A 407 -3.82 -11.83 -17.76
N VAL A 408 -4.18 -13.02 -17.24
CA VAL A 408 -3.57 -13.57 -16.01
C VAL A 408 -2.07 -13.85 -16.19
N TRP A 409 -1.67 -14.57 -17.24
CA TRP A 409 -0.25 -14.83 -17.52
C TRP A 409 0.44 -13.59 -18.09
N GLY A 410 -0.18 -12.98 -19.11
CA GLY A 410 0.28 -11.75 -19.76
C GLY A 410 1.35 -11.91 -20.83
N ASN A 411 1.85 -10.76 -21.28
CA ASN A 411 2.99 -10.62 -22.18
C ASN A 411 3.81 -9.37 -21.80
N LYS A 412 4.92 -9.13 -22.50
CA LYS A 412 5.85 -8.02 -22.20
C LYS A 412 5.24 -6.61 -22.28
N LYS A 413 4.08 -6.44 -22.93
CA LYS A 413 3.37 -5.15 -23.03
C LYS A 413 2.16 -5.06 -22.09
N SER A 414 1.83 -6.13 -21.37
CA SER A 414 0.83 -6.11 -20.32
C SER A 414 1.39 -5.45 -19.05
N SER A 415 0.51 -5.12 -18.12
CA SER A 415 0.86 -4.56 -16.81
C SER A 415 0.09 -5.31 -15.74
N GLY A 416 0.73 -5.72 -14.64
CA GLY A 416 0.03 -6.39 -13.53
C GLY A 416 -0.35 -7.85 -13.82
N THR A 417 0.38 -8.52 -14.71
CA THR A 417 0.20 -9.94 -15.05
C THR A 417 1.27 -10.79 -14.38
N PHE A 418 1.06 -12.11 -14.23
CA PHE A 418 1.99 -13.00 -13.54
C PHE A 418 3.41 -12.90 -14.10
N SER A 419 3.58 -12.98 -15.43
CA SER A 419 4.91 -12.88 -16.05
C SER A 419 5.56 -11.51 -15.84
N THR A 420 4.78 -10.43 -15.86
CA THR A 420 5.32 -9.07 -15.68
C THR A 420 5.66 -8.77 -14.23
N LEU A 421 4.90 -9.28 -13.26
CA LEU A 421 5.15 -9.09 -11.83
C LEU A 421 6.28 -9.99 -11.32
N PHE A 422 6.49 -11.15 -11.96
CA PHE A 422 7.67 -11.97 -11.72
C PHE A 422 8.97 -11.16 -11.88
N GLU A 423 9.12 -10.48 -13.01
CA GLU A 423 10.29 -9.63 -13.30
C GLU A 423 10.28 -8.33 -12.49
N SER A 424 9.13 -7.63 -12.45
CA SER A 424 9.06 -6.26 -11.93
C SER A 424 8.92 -6.16 -10.41
N ARG A 425 8.47 -7.22 -9.73
CA ARG A 425 8.36 -7.29 -8.27
C ARG A 425 9.26 -8.38 -7.69
N LEU A 426 8.98 -9.66 -7.97
CA LEU A 426 9.64 -10.78 -7.27
C LEU A 426 11.16 -10.77 -7.50
N LEU A 427 11.62 -10.88 -8.76
CA LEU A 427 13.06 -10.90 -9.06
C LEU A 427 13.77 -9.61 -8.64
N ARG A 428 13.10 -8.46 -8.76
CA ARG A 428 13.68 -7.18 -8.31
C ARG A 428 13.86 -7.15 -6.79
N ALA A 429 12.88 -7.65 -6.02
CA ALA A 429 12.98 -7.75 -4.57
C ALA A 429 14.11 -8.67 -4.15
N LYS A 430 14.31 -9.81 -4.83
CA LYS A 430 15.39 -10.75 -4.51
C LYS A 430 16.77 -10.21 -4.82
N LYS A 431 16.95 -9.58 -5.97
CA LYS A 431 18.20 -8.86 -6.29
C LYS A 431 18.49 -7.71 -5.31
N TYR A 432 17.46 -7.07 -4.75
CA TYR A 432 17.64 -6.04 -3.74
C TYR A 432 18.15 -6.59 -2.40
N LEU A 433 17.89 -7.86 -2.08
CA LEU A 433 18.51 -8.49 -0.90
C LEU A 433 20.02 -8.68 -1.12
N ASP A 434 20.43 -9.07 -2.33
CA ASP A 434 21.84 -9.26 -2.67
C ASP A 434 22.61 -7.92 -2.73
N ASP A 435 21.99 -6.88 -3.29
CA ASP A 435 22.58 -5.55 -3.48
C ASP A 435 21.65 -4.42 -2.97
N PRO A 436 21.48 -4.27 -1.65
CA PRO A 436 20.60 -3.27 -1.07
C PRO A 436 21.17 -1.86 -1.26
N PHE A 437 20.39 -1.02 -1.95
CA PHE A 437 20.78 0.36 -2.23
C PHE A 437 19.86 1.40 -1.58
N GLU A 438 20.43 2.59 -1.39
CA GLU A 438 19.78 3.84 -1.03
C GLU A 438 19.66 4.78 -2.23
N VAL A 439 18.70 5.71 -2.17
CA VAL A 439 18.58 6.80 -3.14
C VAL A 439 19.46 7.96 -2.70
N ALA A 440 20.35 8.42 -3.57
CA ALA A 440 21.14 9.62 -3.34
C ALA A 440 20.77 10.73 -4.34
N ILE A 441 20.64 11.97 -3.86
CA ILE A 441 20.38 13.14 -4.72
C ILE A 441 21.71 13.66 -5.27
N LYS A 442 21.77 13.88 -6.60
CA LYS A 442 22.92 14.51 -7.24
C LYS A 442 22.71 16.02 -7.33
N ARG A 443 23.70 16.79 -6.90
CA ARG A 443 23.73 18.25 -6.98
C ARG A 443 24.92 18.73 -7.82
N ASP A 444 24.79 19.88 -8.46
CA ASP A 444 25.92 20.58 -9.06
C ASP A 444 26.70 21.38 -7.99
N LEU A 445 27.78 22.05 -8.41
CA LEU A 445 28.63 22.87 -7.54
C LEU A 445 27.89 24.09 -6.94
N LEU A 446 26.74 24.45 -7.48
CA LEU A 446 25.89 25.54 -7.01
C LEU A 446 24.73 25.02 -6.13
N GLY A 447 24.73 23.73 -5.80
CA GLY A 447 23.72 23.08 -4.97
C GLY A 447 22.42 22.73 -5.70
N LYS A 448 22.32 22.97 -7.01
CA LYS A 448 21.12 22.68 -7.81
C LYS A 448 21.03 21.19 -8.12
N ARG A 449 19.83 20.65 -7.98
CA ARG A 449 19.52 19.23 -8.23
C ARG A 449 19.70 18.86 -9.71
N LEU A 450 20.58 17.90 -9.99
CA LEU A 450 20.83 17.32 -11.31
C LEU A 450 20.06 16.02 -11.55
N GLY A 451 19.77 15.25 -10.50
CA GLY A 451 19.10 13.96 -10.61
C GLY A 451 19.20 13.12 -9.35
N SER A 452 19.14 11.79 -9.50
CA SER A 452 19.37 10.84 -8.40
C SER A 452 20.17 9.62 -8.88
N SER A 453 20.81 8.92 -7.95
CA SER A 453 21.51 7.65 -8.16
C SER A 453 21.14 6.62 -7.11
N LYS A 454 21.56 5.37 -7.34
CA LYS A 454 21.54 4.29 -6.35
C LYS A 454 22.92 4.15 -5.73
N VAL A 455 23.00 4.07 -4.40
CA VAL A 455 24.24 3.89 -3.65
C VAL A 455 24.07 2.68 -2.74
N VAL A 456 24.97 1.70 -2.86
CA VAL A 456 24.94 0.50 -2.03
C VAL A 456 25.56 0.84 -0.67
N ALA A 457 24.70 1.01 0.34
CA ALA A 457 25.07 1.46 1.68
C ALA A 457 24.81 0.39 2.75
N SER A 458 24.65 -0.87 2.32
CA SER A 458 24.40 -2.01 3.19
C SER A 458 25.14 -3.23 2.65
N SER A 459 25.47 -4.16 3.54
CA SER A 459 25.86 -5.52 3.14
C SER A 459 24.64 -6.28 2.62
N PRO A 460 24.83 -7.38 1.86
CA PRO A 460 23.71 -8.24 1.48
C PRO A 460 22.84 -8.61 2.69
N VAL A 461 21.53 -8.60 2.49
CA VAL A 461 20.54 -8.92 3.53
C VAL A 461 20.44 -10.43 3.67
N GLU A 462 21.15 -10.97 4.65
CA GLU A 462 21.26 -12.41 4.93
C GLU A 462 20.53 -12.82 6.22
N ALA A 463 19.56 -12.02 6.67
CA ALA A 463 18.85 -12.30 7.92
C ALA A 463 18.12 -13.64 7.84
N LYS A 464 18.41 -14.54 8.80
CA LYS A 464 17.72 -15.82 8.92
C LYS A 464 16.34 -15.60 9.51
N ILE A 465 15.29 -16.09 8.84
CA ILE A 465 13.96 -16.19 9.45
C ILE A 465 14.04 -17.21 10.58
N VAL A 466 13.69 -16.79 11.79
CA VAL A 466 13.67 -17.62 13.00
C VAL A 466 12.26 -17.70 13.55
N GLU A 467 11.95 -18.75 14.31
CA GLU A 467 10.59 -19.00 14.81
C GLU A 467 10.39 -18.67 16.29
N SER A 468 11.47 -18.41 17.04
CA SER A 468 11.39 -18.07 18.46
C SER A 468 12.39 -16.99 18.87
N TRP A 469 12.20 -16.45 20.08
CA TRP A 469 13.15 -15.51 20.66
C TRP A 469 14.52 -16.14 20.90
N GLU A 470 14.58 -17.39 21.36
CA GLU A 470 15.83 -18.11 21.64
C GLU A 470 16.66 -18.29 20.37
N GLU A 471 16.00 -18.63 19.26
CA GLU A 471 16.65 -18.69 17.95
C GLU A 471 17.17 -17.32 17.51
N LEU A 472 16.38 -16.25 17.71
CA LEU A 472 16.80 -14.88 17.41
C LEU A 472 18.02 -14.46 18.24
N ASP A 473 18.02 -14.74 19.53
CA ASP A 473 19.09 -14.39 20.46
C ASP A 473 20.40 -15.11 20.09
N SER A 474 20.31 -16.38 19.71
CA SER A 474 21.46 -17.18 19.26
C SER A 474 21.98 -16.83 17.85
N ALA A 475 21.13 -16.32 16.96
CA ALA A 475 21.52 -15.98 15.60
C ALA A 475 22.46 -14.77 15.56
N GLU A 476 23.38 -14.70 14.60
CA GLU A 476 24.15 -13.46 14.36
C GLU A 476 23.27 -12.40 13.69
N LYS A 477 22.58 -12.81 12.61
CA LYS A 477 21.61 -12.02 11.85
C LYS A 477 20.28 -12.76 11.83
N GLY A 478 19.32 -12.31 12.60
CA GLY A 478 18.01 -12.96 12.72
C GLY A 478 16.86 -12.00 12.50
N LEU A 479 15.77 -12.55 11.95
CA LEU A 479 14.52 -11.86 11.71
C LEU A 479 13.36 -12.74 12.24
N LEU A 480 12.76 -12.32 13.35
CA LEU A 480 11.62 -13.00 13.97
C LEU A 480 10.33 -12.34 13.47
N VAL A 481 9.49 -13.08 12.75
CA VAL A 481 8.21 -12.58 12.22
C VAL A 481 7.07 -13.29 12.92
N LEU A 482 6.41 -12.58 13.82
CA LEU A 482 5.26 -13.04 14.60
C LEU A 482 3.95 -12.68 13.89
N ASN A 483 2.94 -13.53 14.05
CA ASN A 483 1.56 -13.20 13.72
C ASN A 483 0.70 -13.25 14.98
N GLY A 484 0.12 -12.12 15.39
CA GLY A 484 -0.70 -12.07 16.59
C GLY A 484 -0.93 -10.66 17.14
N ASP A 485 -1.53 -10.63 18.33
CA ASP A 485 -1.78 -9.41 19.10
C ASP A 485 -0.47 -8.89 19.71
N SER A 486 0.02 -7.77 19.19
CA SER A 486 1.27 -7.14 19.64
C SER A 486 1.19 -6.53 21.06
N SER A 487 0.03 -6.56 21.72
CA SER A 487 -0.07 -6.27 23.16
C SER A 487 0.39 -7.43 24.05
N LYS A 488 0.71 -8.60 23.45
CA LYS A 488 1.18 -9.80 24.13
C LYS A 488 2.29 -10.47 23.31
N LEU A 489 3.51 -9.98 23.44
CA LEU A 489 4.66 -10.50 22.70
C LEU A 489 5.35 -11.62 23.47
N SER A 490 5.71 -12.69 22.76
CA SER A 490 6.59 -13.75 23.26
C SER A 490 8.07 -13.30 23.24
N VAL A 491 8.34 -12.14 23.83
CA VAL A 491 9.66 -11.48 23.87
C VAL A 491 9.99 -11.12 25.33
N PRO A 492 11.19 -11.41 25.84
CA PRO A 492 11.56 -11.08 27.21
C PRO A 492 11.54 -9.57 27.49
N GLU A 493 11.34 -9.21 28.75
CA GLU A 493 11.43 -7.82 29.18
C GLU A 493 12.84 -7.26 28.95
N LYS A 494 12.95 -5.95 28.72
CA LYS A 494 14.23 -5.23 28.59
C LYS A 494 15.23 -5.87 27.61
N SER A 495 14.74 -6.43 26.51
CA SER A 495 15.54 -7.16 25.52
C SER A 495 15.71 -6.41 24.19
N ILE A 496 14.83 -5.45 23.90
CA ILE A 496 14.82 -4.66 22.67
C ILE A 496 15.60 -3.36 22.84
N ASP A 497 16.51 -3.05 21.91
CA ASP A 497 17.31 -1.81 21.92
C ASP A 497 16.54 -0.61 21.38
N ALA A 498 15.68 -0.80 20.38
CA ALA A 498 14.81 0.24 19.86
C ALA A 498 13.48 -0.33 19.38
N VAL A 499 12.38 0.35 19.71
CA VAL A 499 11.08 0.10 19.09
C VAL A 499 10.89 1.16 18.02
N ILE A 500 10.75 0.76 16.77
CA ILE A 500 10.59 1.68 15.64
C ILE A 500 9.36 1.24 14.87
N THR A 501 8.37 2.11 14.76
CA THR A 501 7.08 1.69 14.23
C THR A 501 6.31 2.84 13.63
N ASP A 502 5.14 2.51 13.10
CA ASP A 502 4.18 3.44 12.59
C ASP A 502 2.78 2.87 12.86
N PRO A 503 2.14 3.31 13.95
CA PRO A 503 0.87 2.73 14.37
C PRO A 503 -0.25 3.08 13.39
N PRO A 504 -1.33 2.27 13.36
CA PRO A 504 -2.52 2.60 12.58
C PRO A 504 -3.10 3.95 13.02
N TYR A 505 -3.60 4.73 12.06
CA TYR A 505 -4.23 6.01 12.36
C TYR A 505 -5.68 5.84 12.81
N PHE A 506 -6.07 6.71 13.72
CA PHE A 506 -7.43 6.84 14.26
C PHE A 506 -8.56 6.84 13.20
N ASP A 507 -8.33 7.38 12.01
CA ASP A 507 -9.39 7.64 11.01
C ASP A 507 -9.18 6.99 9.63
N PHE A 508 -8.26 6.03 9.47
CA PHE A 508 -7.89 5.56 8.13
C PHE A 508 -7.72 4.05 7.95
N VAL A 509 -8.41 3.55 6.91
CA VAL A 509 -8.28 2.26 6.22
C VAL A 509 -8.41 1.02 7.10
N HIS A 510 -9.49 0.26 6.88
CA HIS A 510 -9.69 -1.07 7.46
C HIS A 510 -8.85 -2.11 6.71
N TYR A 511 -7.58 -2.26 7.10
CA TYR A 511 -6.61 -3.12 6.40
C TYR A 511 -7.08 -4.57 6.31
N SER A 512 -7.55 -5.15 7.42
CA SER A 512 -8.03 -6.54 7.44
C SER A 512 -9.19 -6.77 6.46
N GLU A 513 -10.17 -5.86 6.41
CA GLU A 513 -11.25 -5.94 5.42
C GLU A 513 -10.77 -5.90 3.95
N LEU A 514 -9.67 -5.19 3.67
CA LEU A 514 -9.10 -5.14 2.33
C LEU A 514 -8.23 -6.36 2.02
N SER A 515 -7.46 -6.85 3.00
CA SER A 515 -6.60 -8.04 2.85
C SER A 515 -7.39 -9.33 2.78
N ASP A 516 -8.64 -9.37 3.27
CA ASP A 516 -9.53 -10.53 3.14
C ASP A 516 -9.65 -10.99 1.67
N PHE A 517 -9.55 -10.07 0.71
CA PHE A 517 -9.49 -10.37 -0.71
C PHE A 517 -8.32 -11.31 -1.09
N PHE A 518 -7.14 -11.09 -0.52
CA PHE A 518 -5.97 -11.96 -0.71
C PHE A 518 -6.05 -13.20 0.18
N PHE A 519 -6.48 -13.02 1.44
CA PHE A 519 -6.64 -14.09 2.41
C PHE A 519 -7.56 -15.20 1.91
N ALA A 520 -8.64 -14.87 1.21
CA ALA A 520 -9.58 -15.84 0.65
C ALA A 520 -8.93 -16.82 -0.34
N TRP A 521 -7.84 -16.43 -1.01
CA TRP A 521 -7.05 -17.33 -1.86
C TRP A 521 -5.92 -18.03 -1.10
N LEU A 522 -5.29 -17.36 -0.14
CA LEU A 522 -4.12 -17.86 0.58
C LEU A 522 -4.48 -18.83 1.72
N SER A 523 -5.52 -18.52 2.49
CA SER A 523 -5.91 -19.31 3.67
C SER A 523 -6.16 -20.79 3.35
N PRO A 524 -6.95 -21.17 2.32
CA PRO A 524 -7.20 -22.57 2.01
C PRO A 524 -5.94 -23.40 1.72
N VAL A 525 -4.88 -22.76 1.20
CA VAL A 525 -3.65 -23.44 0.76
C VAL A 525 -2.48 -23.32 1.75
N LEU A 526 -2.59 -22.43 2.73
CA LEU A 526 -1.55 -22.17 3.74
C LEU A 526 -1.96 -22.52 5.19
N LYS A 527 -3.24 -22.76 5.47
CA LYS A 527 -3.75 -23.07 6.83
C LYS A 527 -3.06 -24.26 7.51
N ASP A 528 -2.63 -25.28 6.74
CA ASP A 528 -1.97 -26.47 7.28
C ASP A 528 -0.46 -26.24 7.55
N ARG A 529 0.07 -25.08 7.14
CA ARG A 529 1.48 -24.68 7.34
C ARG A 529 1.63 -23.63 8.42
N TYR A 530 0.64 -22.77 8.50
CA TYR A 530 0.62 -21.62 9.38
C TYR A 530 -0.75 -21.56 10.07
N GLU A 531 -0.76 -21.78 11.37
CA GLU A 531 -1.99 -21.81 12.17
C GLU A 531 -2.81 -20.52 12.01
N TRP A 532 -2.16 -19.38 11.88
CA TRP A 532 -2.79 -18.08 11.70
C TRP A 532 -3.54 -17.90 10.37
N PHE A 533 -3.39 -18.81 9.39
CA PHE A 533 -4.26 -18.88 8.21
C PHE A 533 -5.53 -19.73 8.43
N SER A 534 -5.68 -20.41 9.57
CA SER A 534 -6.87 -21.21 9.91
C SER A 534 -8.05 -20.37 10.42
N ARG A 535 -7.87 -19.06 10.54
CA ARG A 535 -8.92 -18.11 10.94
C ARG A 535 -9.98 -17.96 9.84
N ALA A 536 -11.17 -17.48 10.21
CA ALA A 536 -12.26 -17.25 9.27
C ALA A 536 -11.99 -16.08 8.31
N ASP A 537 -11.26 -15.06 8.78
CA ASP A 537 -10.84 -13.88 8.01
C ASP A 537 -9.45 -13.40 8.48
N SER A 538 -8.96 -12.33 7.88
CA SER A 538 -7.61 -11.80 8.15
C SER A 538 -7.51 -10.89 9.38
N SER A 539 -8.62 -10.63 10.09
CA SER A 539 -8.60 -9.86 11.34
C SER A 539 -8.20 -10.74 12.54
N GLY A 540 -8.11 -10.12 13.72
CA GLY A 540 -7.85 -10.81 14.96
C GLY A 540 -8.26 -9.99 16.18
N GLU A 541 -8.41 -10.67 17.31
CA GLU A 541 -8.60 -10.00 18.61
C GLU A 541 -7.36 -9.18 18.98
N GLY A 542 -7.55 -7.95 19.42
CA GLY A 542 -6.45 -7.00 19.69
C GLY A 542 -6.08 -6.11 18.51
N GLU A 543 -6.79 -6.18 17.37
CA GLU A 543 -6.58 -5.25 16.26
C GLU A 543 -6.82 -3.79 16.70
N VAL A 544 -5.79 -2.95 16.55
CA VAL A 544 -5.87 -1.52 16.89
C VAL A 544 -6.59 -0.78 15.77
N GLN A 545 -7.91 -0.69 15.90
CA GLN A 545 -8.78 -0.03 14.93
C GLN A 545 -10.13 0.33 15.56
N HIS A 546 -10.38 1.63 15.76
CA HIS A 546 -11.69 2.09 16.22
C HIS A 546 -11.93 3.57 15.89
N LYS A 547 -13.19 3.93 15.59
CA LYS A 547 -13.61 5.32 15.28
C LYS A 547 -13.77 6.22 16.52
N ASP A 548 -13.82 5.62 17.70
CA ASP A 548 -13.87 6.33 18.98
C ASP A 548 -12.43 6.53 19.48
N PRO A 549 -11.98 7.78 19.71
CA PRO A 549 -10.58 8.08 20.02
C PRO A 549 -10.14 7.49 21.35
N LEU A 550 -11.06 7.33 22.32
CA LEU A 550 -10.75 6.73 23.62
C LEU A 550 -10.62 5.21 23.53
N VAL A 551 -11.42 4.55 22.67
CA VAL A 551 -11.25 3.11 22.41
C VAL A 551 -9.93 2.86 21.68
N PHE A 552 -9.67 3.65 20.64
CA PHE A 552 -8.41 3.60 19.89
C PHE A 552 -7.20 3.84 20.80
N SER A 553 -7.25 4.86 21.66
CA SER A 553 -6.19 5.16 22.62
C SER A 553 -5.92 4.00 23.57
N ARG A 554 -6.97 3.36 24.12
CA ARG A 554 -6.81 2.17 24.97
C ARG A 554 -6.18 0.98 24.26
N GLN A 555 -6.61 0.70 23.02
CA GLN A 555 -6.02 -0.38 22.21
C GLN A 555 -4.54 -0.11 21.93
N LEU A 556 -4.21 1.11 21.50
CA LEU A 556 -2.83 1.50 21.22
C LEU A 556 -1.97 1.51 22.50
N SER A 557 -2.52 1.98 23.62
CA SER A 557 -1.86 1.96 24.92
C SER A 557 -1.46 0.55 25.35
N SER A 558 -2.28 -0.45 25.05
CA SER A 558 -1.97 -1.85 25.37
C SER A 558 -0.74 -2.34 24.60
N VAL A 559 -0.64 -2.01 23.31
CA VAL A 559 0.55 -2.33 22.49
C VAL A 559 1.78 -1.53 22.95
N PHE A 560 1.62 -0.24 23.27
CA PHE A 560 2.72 0.58 23.76
C PHE A 560 3.20 0.17 25.15
N SER A 561 2.30 -0.33 26.01
CA SER A 561 2.67 -0.89 27.33
C SER A 561 3.55 -2.13 27.16
N GLU A 562 3.18 -3.00 26.22
CA GLU A 562 3.98 -4.18 25.90
C GLU A 562 5.33 -3.81 25.26
N ALA A 563 5.34 -2.84 24.35
CA ALA A 563 6.56 -2.27 23.81
C ALA A 563 7.45 -1.67 24.91
N CYS A 564 6.87 -0.98 25.89
CA CYS A 564 7.57 -0.42 27.05
C CYS A 564 8.19 -1.53 27.93
N ARG A 565 7.48 -2.65 28.14
CA ARG A 565 7.98 -3.82 28.89
C ARG A 565 9.23 -4.42 28.24
N VAL A 566 9.19 -4.64 26.93
CA VAL A 566 10.30 -5.29 26.20
C VAL A 566 11.46 -4.33 25.89
N LEU A 567 11.23 -3.02 25.88
CA LEU A 567 12.25 -2.01 25.62
C LEU A 567 13.27 -1.95 26.78
N LYS A 568 14.57 -1.88 26.44
CA LYS A 568 15.66 -1.60 27.39
C LYS A 568 15.50 -0.22 28.02
N ASP A 569 16.08 -0.02 29.20
CA ASP A 569 16.00 1.24 29.94
C ASP A 569 16.70 2.41 29.21
N THR A 570 17.72 2.09 28.42
CA THR A 570 18.41 3.02 27.50
C THR A 570 17.83 3.03 26.09
N GLY A 571 16.74 2.32 25.86
CA GLY A 571 16.11 2.22 24.54
C GLY A 571 15.16 3.38 24.26
N VAL A 572 14.86 3.58 22.99
CA VAL A 572 13.85 4.54 22.53
C VAL A 572 12.73 3.85 21.79
N LEU A 573 11.51 4.36 21.94
CA LEU A 573 10.38 4.05 21.09
C LEU A 573 10.15 5.24 20.16
N ALA A 574 10.36 5.05 18.85
CA ALA A 574 10.18 6.07 17.84
C ALA A 574 9.06 5.69 16.86
N PHE A 575 8.16 6.63 16.57
CA PHE A 575 7.13 6.39 15.57
C PHE A 575 6.72 7.63 14.80
N SER A 576 6.29 7.41 13.55
CA SER A 576 5.77 8.47 12.69
C SER A 576 4.30 8.75 12.98
N PHE A 577 3.91 10.01 13.13
CA PHE A 577 2.52 10.38 13.30
C PHE A 577 2.19 11.75 12.70
N HIS A 578 0.99 11.86 12.12
CA HIS A 578 0.36 13.14 11.81
C HIS A 578 -1.15 13.02 11.95
N HIS A 579 -1.80 14.12 12.33
CA HIS A 579 -3.25 14.22 12.29
C HIS A 579 -3.66 15.68 12.14
N SER A 580 -4.75 15.94 11.39
CA SER A 580 -5.24 17.31 11.14
C SER A 580 -6.06 17.88 12.30
N ARG A 581 -6.47 17.04 13.25
CA ARG A 581 -7.37 17.41 14.35
C ARG A 581 -6.73 17.20 15.73
N PRO A 582 -6.96 18.11 16.69
CA PRO A 582 -6.49 17.98 18.08
C PRO A 582 -6.87 16.66 18.76
N GLU A 583 -8.05 16.10 18.47
CA GLU A 583 -8.49 14.85 19.11
C GLU A 583 -7.57 13.66 18.82
N GLY A 584 -7.02 13.57 17.60
CA GLY A 584 -6.10 12.49 17.24
C GLY A 584 -4.81 12.54 18.06
N TRP A 585 -4.25 13.74 18.24
CA TRP A 585 -3.06 13.96 19.06
C TRP A 585 -3.32 13.74 20.56
N ALA A 586 -4.50 14.11 21.07
CA ALA A 586 -4.90 13.83 22.44
C ALA A 586 -5.00 12.31 22.72
N ALA A 587 -5.53 11.54 21.76
CA ALA A 587 -5.58 10.07 21.85
C ALA A 587 -4.17 9.45 21.89
N ILE A 588 -3.23 9.95 21.08
CA ILE A 588 -1.83 9.51 21.11
C ILE A 588 -1.17 9.86 22.44
N TYR A 589 -1.39 11.08 22.96
CA TYR A 589 -0.86 11.50 24.26
C TYR A 589 -1.33 10.57 25.38
N GLU A 590 -2.63 10.30 25.44
CA GLU A 590 -3.22 9.39 26.43
C GLU A 590 -2.65 7.97 26.29
N ALA A 591 -2.43 7.47 25.07
CA ALA A 591 -1.87 6.15 24.84
C ALA A 591 -0.43 6.02 25.33
N ILE A 592 0.41 7.05 25.05
CA ILE A 592 1.80 7.13 25.51
C ILE A 592 1.84 7.22 27.05
N ASN A 593 1.05 8.11 27.64
CA ASN A 593 1.05 8.36 29.08
C ASN A 593 0.63 7.11 29.86
N ASN A 594 -0.45 6.46 29.44
CA ASN A 594 -0.95 5.22 30.04
C ASN A 594 0.02 4.04 29.87
N ALA A 595 0.86 4.04 28.83
CA ALA A 595 1.90 3.04 28.62
C ALA A 595 3.17 3.25 29.46
N GLY A 596 3.22 4.31 30.29
CA GLY A 596 4.41 4.64 31.08
C GLY A 596 5.56 5.18 30.22
N LEU A 597 5.24 5.80 29.08
CA LEU A 597 6.20 6.44 28.17
C LEU A 597 6.06 7.96 28.24
N ALA A 598 7.07 8.67 27.74
CA ALA A 598 7.08 10.12 27.61
C ALA A 598 7.84 10.54 26.36
N VAL A 599 7.32 11.54 25.63
CA VAL A 599 7.97 12.09 24.42
C VAL A 599 9.13 12.99 24.86
N VAL A 600 10.35 12.67 24.41
CA VAL A 600 11.56 13.44 24.76
C VAL A 600 12.01 14.37 23.64
N THR A 601 11.68 14.05 22.39
CA THR A 601 11.93 14.91 21.24
C THR A 601 11.00 14.54 20.08
N ALA A 602 10.93 15.41 19.07
CA ALA A 602 10.18 15.18 17.84
C ALA A 602 10.88 15.77 16.63
N HIS A 603 10.85 15.05 15.51
CA HIS A 603 11.50 15.48 14.26
C HIS A 603 10.49 15.54 13.12
N PRO A 604 10.10 16.73 12.62
CA PRO A 604 9.32 16.84 11.39
C PRO A 604 10.08 16.29 10.17
N VAL A 605 9.42 15.49 9.34
CA VAL A 605 9.99 14.89 8.13
C VAL A 605 8.93 14.72 7.04
N HIS A 606 9.35 14.63 5.78
CA HIS A 606 8.45 14.40 4.65
C HIS A 606 7.55 13.16 4.83
N ALA A 607 6.23 13.37 4.76
CA ALA A 607 5.23 12.32 4.87
C ALA A 607 5.08 11.51 3.57
N GLU A 608 4.77 10.22 3.69
CA GLU A 608 4.69 9.26 2.57
C GLU A 608 3.61 9.60 1.50
N LEU A 609 2.55 10.32 1.91
CA LEU A 609 1.28 10.47 1.18
C LEU A 609 1.10 11.80 0.41
N ARG A 610 2.15 12.61 0.19
CA ARG A 610 2.01 13.95 -0.45
C ARG A 610 1.31 13.91 -1.81
N GLY A 611 1.40 12.79 -2.55
CA GLY A 611 0.80 12.59 -3.87
C GLY A 611 -0.55 11.86 -3.94
N ALA A 612 -1.18 11.51 -2.82
CA ALA A 612 -2.47 10.80 -2.84
C ALA A 612 -3.62 11.75 -3.24
N SER A 613 -4.43 11.34 -4.23
CA SER A 613 -5.51 12.15 -4.83
C SER A 613 -6.47 12.85 -3.85
N PRO A 614 -6.82 12.30 -2.66
CA PRO A 614 -7.64 13.00 -1.68
C PRO A 614 -6.95 14.20 -1.00
N LYS A 615 -5.61 14.18 -0.83
CA LYS A 615 -4.86 15.25 -0.16
C LYS A 615 -4.58 16.45 -1.06
N THR A 616 -4.37 16.26 -2.36
CA THR A 616 -4.21 17.36 -3.33
C THR A 616 -5.46 18.24 -3.50
N ALA A 617 -6.62 17.77 -3.03
CA ALA A 617 -7.87 18.53 -3.02
C ALA A 617 -8.17 19.22 -1.67
N ALA A 618 -7.35 18.99 -0.65
CA ALA A 618 -7.53 19.59 0.67
C ALA A 618 -7.05 21.05 0.69
N LYS A 619 -7.77 21.92 1.40
CA LYS A 619 -7.43 23.35 1.55
C LYS A 619 -6.10 23.56 2.29
N ASP A 620 -5.77 22.67 3.23
CA ASP A 620 -4.52 22.68 4.02
C ASP A 620 -3.93 21.24 4.06
N PRO A 621 -3.14 20.81 3.06
CA PRO A 621 -2.62 19.46 3.00
C PRO A 621 -1.48 19.25 4.02
N ILE A 622 -1.51 18.11 4.74
CA ILE A 622 -0.40 17.68 5.59
C ILE A 622 0.62 16.92 4.73
N SER A 623 1.80 17.50 4.62
CA SER A 623 2.99 17.02 3.91
C SER A 623 4.12 16.59 4.85
N LEU A 624 4.05 16.91 6.14
CA LEU A 624 5.02 16.48 7.16
C LEU A 624 4.40 15.49 8.15
N ASP A 625 5.18 14.48 8.50
CA ASP A 625 4.97 13.64 9.67
C ASP A 625 5.86 14.15 10.82
N ALA A 626 5.45 13.94 12.06
CA ALA A 626 6.33 14.07 13.22
C ALA A 626 6.84 12.68 13.62
N ILE A 627 8.17 12.50 13.63
CA ILE A 627 8.79 11.35 14.28
C ILE A 627 8.85 11.64 15.77
N LEU A 628 7.92 11.08 16.54
CA LEU A 628 7.89 11.19 17.99
C LEU A 628 8.87 10.19 18.59
N VAL A 629 9.76 10.66 19.46
CA VAL A 629 10.77 9.84 20.13
C VAL A 629 10.42 9.79 21.61
N CYS A 630 10.20 8.59 22.12
CA CYS A 630 9.75 8.34 23.48
C CYS A 630 10.79 7.55 24.28
N ARG A 631 10.83 7.79 25.58
CA ARG A 631 11.51 6.93 26.57
C ARG A 631 10.51 6.43 27.59
N LYS A 632 10.91 5.42 28.38
CA LYS A 632 10.20 5.11 29.63
C LYS A 632 10.16 6.37 30.49
N ARG A 633 8.99 6.65 31.07
CA ARG A 633 8.73 7.90 31.79
C ARG A 633 9.73 8.14 32.93
N GLU A 634 10.20 7.08 33.59
CA GLU A 634 11.20 7.15 34.65
C GLU A 634 12.57 7.69 34.19
N PHE A 635 12.91 7.56 32.90
CA PHE A 635 14.15 8.05 32.30
C PHE A 635 13.95 9.30 31.44
N ALA A 636 12.73 9.83 31.36
CA ALA A 636 12.42 11.01 30.58
C ALA A 636 12.66 12.28 31.43
N ILE A 637 13.72 13.00 31.10
CA ILE A 637 14.00 14.32 31.67
C ILE A 637 13.66 15.35 30.60
N VAL A 638 12.59 16.10 30.82
CA VAL A 638 12.13 17.13 29.89
C VAL A 638 11.95 18.46 30.63
N ASP A 639 12.54 19.52 30.09
CA ASP A 639 12.36 20.87 30.62
C ASP A 639 10.91 21.34 30.39
N LYS A 640 10.30 21.97 31.39
CA LYS A 640 8.94 22.52 31.23
C LYS A 640 8.95 23.66 30.22
N MET A 641 8.10 23.57 29.20
CA MET A 641 7.92 24.60 28.18
C MET A 641 6.53 25.23 28.26
N GLU A 642 6.46 26.55 28.07
CA GLU A 642 5.19 27.26 27.94
C GLU A 642 4.68 27.21 26.49
N ILE A 643 3.39 27.48 26.26
CA ILE A 643 2.80 27.48 24.91
C ILE A 643 3.53 28.46 23.96
N LYS A 644 4.00 29.60 24.49
CA LYS A 644 4.79 30.57 23.72
C LYS A 644 6.11 29.98 23.19
N ASP A 645 6.68 29.01 23.90
CA ASP A 645 7.92 28.35 23.52
C ASP A 645 7.65 27.31 22.44
N VAL A 646 6.51 26.61 22.52
CA VAL A 646 5.99 25.75 21.44
C VAL A 646 5.82 26.55 20.13
N CYS A 647 5.16 27.71 20.17
CA CYS A 647 5.00 28.53 18.95
C CYS A 647 6.35 28.97 18.36
N ARG A 648 7.33 29.33 19.21
CA ARG A 648 8.69 29.68 18.76
C ARG A 648 9.40 28.50 18.11
N ALA A 649 9.24 27.29 18.67
CA ALA A 649 9.79 26.07 18.08
C ALA A 649 9.17 25.79 16.71
N VAL A 650 7.86 25.97 16.57
CA VAL A 650 7.14 25.86 15.28
C VAL A 650 7.73 26.81 14.24
N ASP A 651 7.89 28.09 14.56
CA ASP A 651 8.45 29.08 13.63
C ASP A 651 9.89 28.74 13.23
N THR A 652 10.68 28.25 14.19
CA THR A 652 12.08 27.86 13.96
C THR A 652 12.17 26.66 13.02
N LEU A 653 11.40 25.61 13.29
CA LEU A 653 11.38 24.38 12.50
C LEU A 653 10.79 24.62 11.11
N ALA A 654 9.62 25.27 11.01
CA ALA A 654 9.01 25.64 9.73
C ALA A 654 9.96 26.52 8.90
N GLY A 655 10.60 27.50 9.53
CA GLY A 655 11.57 28.37 8.87
C GLY A 655 12.81 27.63 8.33
N LYS A 656 13.23 26.50 8.94
CA LYS A 656 14.30 25.65 8.38
C LYS A 656 13.86 24.99 7.07
N PHE A 657 12.64 24.44 7.03
CA PHE A 657 12.07 23.84 5.81
C PHE A 657 11.87 24.87 4.71
N GLU A 658 11.35 26.05 5.04
CA GLU A 658 11.15 27.14 4.07
C GLU A 658 12.48 27.64 3.49
N LYS A 659 13.52 27.79 4.32
CA LYS A 659 14.88 28.13 3.85
C LYS A 659 15.48 27.07 2.93
N ALA A 660 15.11 25.80 3.11
CA ALA A 660 15.47 24.71 2.22
C ALA A 660 14.62 24.65 0.93
N GLY A 661 13.69 25.59 0.75
CA GLY A 661 12.82 25.66 -0.43
C GLY A 661 11.60 24.74 -0.38
N MET A 662 11.28 24.17 0.78
CA MET A 662 10.09 23.34 0.97
C MET A 662 8.90 24.19 1.40
N THR A 663 7.72 23.91 0.83
CA THR A 663 6.46 24.53 1.26
C THR A 663 5.95 23.86 2.53
N VAL A 664 5.67 24.67 3.55
CA VAL A 664 5.07 24.25 4.82
C VAL A 664 3.64 24.79 4.88
N SER A 665 2.64 23.91 5.01
CA SER A 665 1.23 24.33 5.13
C SER A 665 0.85 24.68 6.56
N ASN A 666 -0.33 25.26 6.76
CA ASN A 666 -0.91 25.41 8.10
C ASN A 666 -1.14 24.07 8.80
N GLY A 667 -1.46 23.02 8.03
CA GLY A 667 -1.56 21.66 8.55
C GLY A 667 -0.20 21.15 9.05
N ASP A 668 0.88 21.45 8.33
CA ASP A 668 2.24 21.10 8.73
C ASP A 668 2.71 21.86 9.97
N ARG A 669 2.44 23.17 10.05
CA ARG A 669 2.69 23.97 11.28
C ARG A 669 1.95 23.39 12.49
N PHE A 670 0.72 22.91 12.30
CA PHE A 670 -0.01 22.24 13.37
C PHE A 670 0.61 20.90 13.77
N VAL A 671 1.06 20.08 12.82
CA VAL A 671 1.76 18.81 13.14
C VAL A 671 3.00 19.09 13.99
N ILE A 672 3.82 20.08 13.61
CA ILE A 672 4.98 20.51 14.41
C ILE A 672 4.53 20.97 15.80
N GLY A 673 3.55 21.88 15.87
CA GLY A 673 3.10 22.44 17.14
C GLY A 673 2.49 21.40 18.07
N ALA A 674 1.76 20.43 17.54
CA ALA A 674 1.20 19.34 18.32
C ALA A 674 2.30 18.44 18.88
N ALA A 675 3.30 18.08 18.07
CA ALA A 675 4.44 17.28 18.51
C ALA A 675 5.27 17.98 19.61
N GLU A 676 5.59 19.26 19.43
CA GLU A 676 6.26 20.09 20.44
C GLU A 676 5.42 20.24 21.72
N THR A 677 4.09 20.27 21.60
CA THR A 677 3.19 20.23 22.77
C THR A 677 3.29 18.92 23.52
N MET A 678 3.48 17.79 22.83
CA MET A 678 3.66 16.49 23.50
C MET A 678 4.96 16.45 24.31
N ILE A 679 6.05 17.06 23.80
CA ILE A 679 7.31 17.24 24.54
C ILE A 679 7.06 18.13 25.77
N ALA A 680 6.45 19.30 25.57
CA ALA A 680 6.18 20.27 26.65
C ALA A 680 5.32 19.69 27.79
N ARG A 681 4.48 18.69 27.50
CA ARG A 681 3.56 18.04 28.43
C ARG A 681 3.95 16.60 28.76
N ALA A 682 5.17 16.18 28.42
CA ALA A 682 5.63 14.80 28.53
C ALA A 682 5.62 14.25 29.96
N THR A 683 5.80 15.11 30.96
CA THR A 683 5.80 14.74 32.37
C THR A 683 4.47 15.06 33.08
N ASP A 684 3.58 15.81 32.43
CA ASP A 684 2.25 16.11 32.96
C ASP A 684 1.36 14.85 32.94
N ASP A 685 0.28 14.83 33.72
CA ASP A 685 -0.72 13.76 33.74
C ASP A 685 -2.09 14.31 33.34
N LEU A 686 -2.16 14.82 32.10
CA LEU A 686 -3.38 15.44 31.59
C LEU A 686 -4.38 14.38 31.13
N THR A 687 -5.65 14.57 31.47
CA THR A 687 -6.76 13.81 30.85
C THR A 687 -6.86 14.11 29.35
N PHE A 688 -7.48 13.21 28.58
CA PHE A 688 -7.77 13.41 27.16
C PHE A 688 -8.36 14.79 26.85
N ASP A 689 -9.37 15.23 27.61
CA ASP A 689 -10.05 16.51 27.39
C ASP A 689 -9.16 17.72 27.74
N GLN A 690 -8.31 17.61 28.75
CA GLN A 690 -7.34 18.66 29.09
C GLN A 690 -6.31 18.80 27.98
N MET A 691 -5.72 17.69 27.50
CA MET A 691 -4.74 17.71 26.42
C MET A 691 -5.34 18.22 25.12
N LYS A 692 -6.56 17.77 24.79
CA LYS A 692 -7.33 18.26 23.63
C LYS A 692 -7.53 19.79 23.67
N LYS A 693 -7.85 20.35 24.83
CA LYS A 693 -7.98 21.81 25.00
C LYS A 693 -6.67 22.53 24.72
N VAL A 694 -5.55 22.05 25.26
CA VAL A 694 -4.21 22.61 25.00
C VAL A 694 -3.90 22.58 23.51
N LEU A 695 -4.09 21.44 22.86
CA LEU A 695 -3.85 21.26 21.42
C LEU A 695 -4.77 22.13 20.55
N THR A 696 -6.00 22.40 20.99
CA THR A 696 -6.93 23.31 20.29
C THR A 696 -6.44 24.76 20.33
N SER A 697 -5.88 25.19 21.46
CA SER A 697 -5.23 26.50 21.57
C SER A 697 -4.02 26.60 20.65
N VAL A 698 -3.18 25.56 20.60
CA VAL A 698 -2.01 25.50 19.70
C VAL A 698 -2.44 25.51 18.23
N TYR A 699 -3.44 24.70 17.86
CA TYR A 699 -4.03 24.68 16.51
C TYR A 699 -4.48 26.07 16.05
N SER A 700 -5.03 26.87 16.96
CA SER A 700 -5.46 28.23 16.66
C SER A 700 -4.28 29.19 16.54
N ALA A 701 -3.26 29.05 17.41
CA ALA A 701 -2.11 29.94 17.47
C ALA A 701 -1.14 29.80 16.28
N VAL A 702 -0.90 28.58 15.80
CA VAL A 702 0.10 28.30 14.74
C VAL A 702 -0.41 28.50 13.31
N ARG A 703 -1.69 28.85 13.16
CA ARG A 703 -2.33 29.11 11.86
C ARG A 703 -2.47 30.60 11.54
N VAL A 704 -1.99 31.46 12.44
CA VAL A 704 -1.95 32.92 12.27
C VAL A 704 -0.71 33.33 11.49
#